data_AF-A0A7S2M2J7-F1
#
_entry.id   AF-A0A7S2M2J7-F1
#
_cell.length_a   1.000
_cell.length_b   1.000
_cell.length_c   1.000
_cell.angle_alpha   90.00
_cell.angle_beta   90.00
_cell.angle_gamma   90.00
#
_symmetry.space_group_name_H-M   'P 1'
#
loop_
_entity.id
_entity.type
_entity.pdbx_description
1 polymer ?
#
loop_
_entity_poly.entity_id
_entity_poly.type
_entity_poly.pdbx_seq_one_letter_code
_entity_poly.pdbx_strand_id
1 'polypeptide(L)'
;RSPCCLDLIRYVHSMGFGRSCTLTELSQRAKPLLKFENGKPYLHSSGLNAISEIPGLIYPVILIGDGRAGKSYLASRILNLEGVFVSTDSPASVTEGVDVVVAPLRGLVPAAEEGCADTAQDLHLVLMDCEGGNNAMSTLRTLVNLLGSLIGSEVIFVAGGSLSESSLTSLSMALAARSLVQMGAEAALPTQRLVFVVNKNTLRYESDALEMALHAVQGDVGRKENRDLILRAFAERSFCSIGLMGMPQFEDDIDTFRSLVLSHGRAFKVGGAPVRSAELVAMLQAIVDQIQTMNEVSLPSMSRIVVMDGFLSPLVDGLVKSMQDELPDLEEYDANLEDKDLRHGKLAEFDRQTSCLTERGLVAESRAFLEAQLDADWARRLRFNAALGDQVHEKADETRDVITQKRWVPIGGNSLLASVNLLMHTVQVEVRSRIVLKKGSTEYTPWAPLHSHEERVADPIFQSLRWAVPTLSGSLLKQSPSVWRKLGASCSMSWQSRTCVVKEGHFLWWDPATVTNKGQEVAGAINFLLNAAKVAIDFEDPDVFEIRPASDVKGWESCDAFTGGPLRSFRFSVAKSEHSRATWVQALTANTTWANDAAKHLGQLRLQVEVSSDRPAKGMAEGNIQWDTIVCQEDPGDPEDK
;
A
#
# COMPACT_ATOMS: atom_id res chain seq x y z
N ARG A 1 -23.07 84.31 -0.04
CA ARG A 1 -24.47 84.03 -0.44
C ARG A 1 -24.55 84.06 -1.97
N SER A 2 -24.30 82.93 -2.63
CA SER A 2 -24.79 82.55 -3.96
C SER A 2 -24.38 81.09 -4.21
N PRO A 3 -25.20 80.23 -4.85
CA PRO A 3 -24.94 78.81 -4.99
C PRO A 3 -24.53 78.45 -6.43
N CYS A 4 -23.28 78.03 -6.63
CA CYS A 4 -22.86 77.32 -7.85
C CYS A 4 -21.69 76.41 -7.48
N CYS A 5 -21.97 75.13 -7.18
CA CYS A 5 -21.01 74.00 -7.24
C CYS A 5 -21.65 72.71 -6.69
N LEU A 6 -22.75 72.25 -7.29
CA LEU A 6 -23.39 70.98 -6.89
C LEU A 6 -23.77 70.03 -8.03
N ASP A 7 -23.19 70.19 -9.22
CA ASP A 7 -23.42 69.27 -10.36
C ASP A 7 -22.17 68.49 -10.82
N LEU A 8 -21.07 68.51 -10.06
CA LEU A 8 -19.84 67.77 -10.42
C LEU A 8 -19.50 66.59 -9.51
N ILE A 9 -20.41 66.18 -8.60
CA ILE A 9 -20.19 65.09 -7.63
C ILE A 9 -21.16 63.91 -7.87
N ARG A 10 -21.62 63.72 -9.11
CA ARG A 10 -22.31 62.48 -9.54
C ARG A 10 -21.54 61.65 -10.57
N TYR A 11 -20.33 62.05 -10.95
CA TYR A 11 -19.58 61.36 -12.01
C TYR A 11 -18.28 60.67 -11.54
N VAL A 12 -17.94 60.70 -10.25
CA VAL A 12 -16.63 60.19 -9.76
C VAL A 12 -16.75 59.14 -8.63
N HIS A 13 -17.96 58.71 -8.27
CA HIS A 13 -18.18 57.72 -7.20
C HIS A 13 -18.31 56.26 -7.70
N SER A 14 -17.37 55.78 -8.52
CA SER A 14 -17.26 54.32 -8.82
C SER A 14 -15.82 53.79 -8.92
N MET A 15 -14.88 54.34 -8.15
CA MET A 15 -13.57 53.70 -7.97
C MET A 15 -13.37 53.33 -6.51
N GLY A 16 -13.35 52.02 -6.22
CA GLY A 16 -13.06 51.51 -4.89
C GLY A 16 -13.15 49.99 -4.77
N PHE A 17 -12.08 49.31 -5.22
CA PHE A 17 -11.65 47.93 -4.90
C PHE A 17 -12.39 46.72 -5.51
N GLY A 18 -11.62 45.96 -6.30
CA GLY A 18 -11.82 44.53 -6.55
C GLY A 18 -11.68 44.12 -8.01
N ARG A 19 -10.44 44.04 -8.54
CA ARG A 19 -10.11 43.45 -9.86
C ARG A 19 -11.12 43.75 -10.97
N SER A 20 -11.32 45.02 -11.32
CA SER A 20 -11.92 45.36 -12.61
C SER A 20 -10.87 44.99 -13.67
N CYS A 21 -11.05 43.83 -14.31
CA CYS A 21 -10.49 43.60 -15.63
C CYS A 21 -11.11 44.71 -16.48
N THR A 22 -10.40 45.82 -16.62
CA THR A 22 -10.96 47.02 -17.26
C THR A 22 -11.33 46.62 -18.68
N LEU A 23 -12.54 46.94 -19.14
CA LEU A 23 -12.97 46.84 -20.54
C LEU A 23 -11.94 47.39 -21.55
N THR A 24 -10.99 48.19 -21.08
CA THR A 24 -9.79 48.66 -21.77
C THR A 24 -8.82 47.54 -22.21
N GLU A 25 -8.80 46.37 -21.57
CA GLU A 25 -8.02 45.19 -21.99
C GLU A 25 -8.77 44.33 -23.03
N LEU A 26 -10.09 44.46 -23.12
CA LEU A 26 -10.91 43.98 -24.24
C LEU A 26 -10.71 44.83 -25.52
N SER A 27 -9.74 45.75 -25.55
CA SER A 27 -9.29 46.45 -26.76
C SER A 27 -8.64 45.54 -27.81
N GLN A 28 -8.60 44.23 -27.55
CA GLN A 28 -8.39 43.26 -28.59
C GLN A 28 -9.62 43.23 -29.49
N ARG A 29 -9.49 43.88 -30.66
CA ARG A 29 -10.39 43.68 -31.80
C ARG A 29 -10.72 42.19 -31.98
N ALA A 30 -11.91 41.92 -32.51
CA ALA A 30 -12.33 40.58 -32.87
C ALA A 30 -11.21 39.82 -33.60
N LYS A 31 -10.97 38.60 -33.16
CA LYS A 31 -9.92 37.75 -33.71
C LYS A 31 -10.51 36.89 -34.82
N PRO A 32 -9.81 36.71 -35.95
CA PRO A 32 -10.23 35.74 -36.93
C PRO A 32 -10.23 34.34 -36.32
N LEU A 33 -11.33 33.60 -36.51
CA LEU A 33 -11.50 32.22 -36.05
C LEU A 33 -11.54 31.25 -37.22
N LEU A 34 -12.42 31.47 -38.19
CA LEU A 34 -12.54 30.67 -39.40
C LEU A 34 -12.31 31.58 -40.61
N LYS A 35 -11.34 31.25 -41.45
CA LYS A 35 -11.03 32.00 -42.67
C LYS A 35 -10.91 31.05 -43.85
N PHE A 36 -10.81 31.62 -45.04
CA PHE A 36 -10.70 30.87 -46.28
C PHE A 36 -9.41 31.27 -46.99
N GLU A 37 -8.66 30.28 -47.46
CA GLU A 37 -7.50 30.48 -48.30
C GLU A 37 -7.63 29.55 -49.51
N ASN A 38 -7.60 30.13 -50.71
CA ASN A 38 -7.78 29.39 -51.97
C ASN A 38 -9.05 28.52 -52.00
N GLY A 39 -10.14 29.02 -51.41
CA GLY A 39 -11.41 28.30 -51.34
C GLY A 39 -11.40 27.10 -50.39
N LYS A 40 -10.40 26.97 -49.51
CA LYS A 40 -10.37 25.98 -48.43
C LYS A 40 -10.55 26.67 -47.07
N PRO A 41 -11.43 26.16 -46.20
CA PRO A 41 -11.58 26.71 -44.85
C PRO A 41 -10.37 26.36 -43.99
N TYR A 42 -9.94 27.24 -43.10
CA TYR A 42 -8.97 26.91 -42.05
C TYR A 42 -9.28 27.68 -40.76
N LEU A 43 -8.90 27.10 -39.63
CA LEU A 43 -9.02 27.77 -38.34
C LEU A 43 -7.79 28.64 -38.10
N HIS A 44 -8.02 29.92 -37.82
CA HIS A 44 -6.96 30.87 -37.57
C HIS A 44 -6.52 30.79 -36.10
N SER A 45 -5.21 30.68 -35.87
CA SER A 45 -4.62 30.43 -34.54
C SER A 45 -4.98 31.49 -33.51
N SER A 46 -5.09 32.76 -33.90
CA SER A 46 -5.47 33.83 -32.96
C SER A 46 -6.85 33.65 -32.33
N GLY A 47 -7.83 33.15 -33.11
CA GLY A 47 -9.17 32.89 -32.60
C GLY A 47 -9.19 31.64 -31.71
N LEU A 48 -8.46 30.60 -32.11
CA LEU A 48 -8.31 29.39 -31.29
C LEU A 48 -7.62 29.67 -29.96
N ASN A 49 -6.55 30.46 -29.96
CA ASN A 49 -5.82 30.83 -28.75
C ASN A 49 -6.73 31.60 -27.79
N ALA A 50 -7.49 32.58 -28.31
CA ALA A 50 -8.45 33.34 -27.50
C ALA A 50 -9.52 32.45 -26.83
N ILE A 51 -9.97 31.38 -27.51
CA ILE A 51 -10.90 30.41 -26.91
C ILE A 51 -10.17 29.52 -25.90
N SER A 52 -8.98 29.00 -26.25
CA SER A 52 -8.22 28.07 -25.41
C SER A 52 -7.79 28.64 -24.06
N GLU A 53 -7.62 29.96 -23.98
CA GLU A 53 -7.21 30.68 -22.76
C GLU A 53 -8.38 30.92 -21.78
N ILE A 54 -9.61 30.53 -22.13
CA ILE A 54 -10.76 30.67 -21.24
C ILE A 54 -10.60 29.72 -20.03
N PRO A 55 -10.60 30.24 -18.80
CA PRO A 55 -10.40 29.42 -17.59
C PRO A 55 -11.67 28.68 -17.15
N GLY A 56 -12.84 29.12 -17.60
CA GLY A 56 -14.14 28.66 -17.12
C GLY A 56 -15.02 28.00 -18.16
N LEU A 57 -16.32 28.01 -17.90
CA LEU A 57 -17.34 27.51 -18.83
C LEU A 57 -17.56 28.50 -19.97
N ILE A 58 -18.03 28.01 -21.10
CA ILE A 58 -18.27 28.83 -22.30
C ILE A 58 -19.77 28.98 -22.60
N TYR A 59 -20.15 30.16 -23.07
CA TYR A 59 -21.47 30.49 -23.61
C TYR A 59 -21.29 31.02 -25.04
N PRO A 60 -21.29 30.14 -26.05
CA PRO A 60 -21.13 30.50 -27.45
C PRO A 60 -22.42 31.10 -28.00
N VAL A 61 -22.31 32.35 -28.44
CA VAL A 61 -23.38 33.12 -29.08
C VAL A 61 -22.93 33.44 -30.50
N ILE A 62 -23.74 33.05 -31.48
CA ILE A 62 -23.38 33.21 -32.89
C ILE A 62 -24.37 34.09 -33.63
N LEU A 63 -23.86 35.08 -34.36
CA LEU A 63 -24.65 35.97 -35.20
C LEU A 63 -24.58 35.53 -36.65
N ILE A 64 -25.70 35.03 -37.17
CA ILE A 64 -25.89 34.68 -38.58
C ILE A 64 -26.98 35.53 -39.20
N GLY A 65 -27.15 35.47 -40.52
CA GLY A 65 -28.23 36.15 -41.23
C GLY A 65 -27.75 36.96 -42.42
N ASP A 66 -28.55 37.96 -42.79
CA ASP A 66 -28.34 38.71 -44.02
C ASP A 66 -27.01 39.49 -43.99
N GLY A 67 -26.36 39.59 -45.14
CA GLY A 67 -25.31 40.57 -45.37
C GLY A 67 -25.90 41.98 -45.26
N ARG A 68 -25.13 42.90 -44.69
CA ARG A 68 -25.54 44.32 -44.46
C ARG A 68 -26.70 44.56 -43.50
N ALA A 69 -27.15 43.53 -42.80
CA ALA A 69 -28.14 43.69 -41.73
C ALA A 69 -27.55 44.24 -40.42
N GLY A 70 -26.25 44.58 -40.36
CA GLY A 70 -25.63 45.18 -39.18
C GLY A 70 -25.21 44.19 -38.09
N LYS A 71 -24.90 42.93 -38.45
CA LYS A 71 -24.46 41.89 -37.50
C LYS A 71 -23.27 42.30 -36.64
N SER A 72 -22.16 42.70 -37.26
CA SER A 72 -20.94 43.15 -36.58
C SER A 72 -21.18 44.34 -35.63
N TYR A 73 -22.09 45.24 -36.02
CA TYR A 73 -22.51 46.34 -35.15
C TYR A 73 -23.25 45.81 -33.92
N LEU A 74 -24.28 44.98 -34.11
CA LEU A 74 -25.04 44.38 -33.01
C LEU A 74 -24.17 43.50 -32.10
N ALA A 75 -23.22 42.74 -32.66
CA ALA A 75 -22.25 41.95 -31.90
C ALA A 75 -21.40 42.86 -30.99
N SER A 76 -20.91 43.98 -31.52
CA SER A 76 -20.16 44.96 -30.71
C SER A 76 -21.04 45.55 -29.60
N ARG A 77 -22.32 45.83 -29.90
CA ARG A 77 -23.29 46.35 -28.91
C ARG A 77 -23.64 45.37 -27.79
N ILE A 78 -23.63 44.05 -28.03
CA ILE A 78 -23.77 43.04 -26.95
C ILE A 78 -22.67 43.22 -25.89
N LEU A 79 -21.45 43.55 -26.33
CA LEU A 79 -20.29 43.79 -25.47
C LEU A 79 -20.28 45.19 -24.83
N ASN A 80 -21.26 46.04 -25.15
CA ASN A 80 -21.28 47.45 -24.78
C ASN A 80 -20.06 48.24 -25.27
N LEU A 81 -19.53 47.85 -26.44
CA LEU A 81 -18.35 48.45 -27.03
C LEU A 81 -18.62 48.82 -28.49
N GLU A 82 -17.96 49.85 -28.97
CA GLU A 82 -18.02 50.23 -30.38
C GLU A 82 -16.79 49.69 -31.13
N GLY A 83 -17.01 49.22 -32.36
CA GLY A 83 -15.94 48.84 -33.28
C GLY A 83 -15.11 47.62 -32.87
N VAL A 84 -15.61 46.76 -31.98
CA VAL A 84 -14.95 45.49 -31.65
C VAL A 84 -14.89 44.58 -32.86
N PHE A 85 -16.04 44.41 -33.52
CA PHE A 85 -16.13 43.81 -34.85
C PHE A 85 -16.15 44.95 -35.88
N VAL A 86 -15.39 44.77 -36.96
CA VAL A 86 -15.27 45.81 -37.98
C VAL A 86 -16.61 45.95 -38.69
N SER A 87 -17.22 47.14 -38.61
CA SER A 87 -18.41 47.50 -39.37
C SER A 87 -18.09 48.64 -40.33
N THR A 88 -18.44 48.50 -41.61
CA THR A 88 -18.31 49.58 -42.60
C THR A 88 -19.58 49.69 -43.44
N ASP A 89 -19.87 50.91 -43.89
CA ASP A 89 -20.98 51.23 -44.80
C ASP A 89 -20.65 50.93 -46.27
N SER A 90 -19.47 50.35 -46.54
CA SER A 90 -19.09 49.91 -47.88
C SER A 90 -20.04 48.82 -48.39
N PRO A 91 -20.35 48.75 -49.70
CA PRO A 91 -21.08 47.62 -50.26
C PRO A 91 -20.30 46.29 -50.21
N ALA A 92 -18.96 46.33 -50.15
CA ALA A 92 -18.08 45.14 -50.22
C ALA A 92 -17.94 44.40 -48.88
N SER A 93 -18.23 43.09 -48.85
CA SER A 93 -18.35 42.27 -47.62
C SER A 93 -17.23 42.55 -46.62
N VAL A 94 -17.58 42.79 -45.36
CA VAL A 94 -16.62 43.24 -44.33
C VAL A 94 -16.10 42.05 -43.52
N THR A 95 -17.00 41.20 -43.05
CA THR A 95 -16.67 39.95 -42.37
C THR A 95 -16.56 38.84 -43.40
N GLU A 96 -15.38 38.23 -43.51
CA GLU A 96 -15.14 37.00 -44.28
C GLU A 96 -14.96 35.84 -43.30
N GLY A 97 -15.73 34.75 -43.44
CA GLY A 97 -15.69 33.63 -42.50
C GLY A 97 -16.30 33.95 -41.14
N VAL A 98 -15.57 33.68 -40.05
CA VAL A 98 -16.01 33.89 -38.66
C VAL A 98 -14.94 34.62 -37.88
N ASP A 99 -15.33 35.70 -37.22
CA ASP A 99 -14.52 36.39 -36.22
C ASP A 99 -15.09 36.13 -34.82
N VAL A 100 -14.23 36.06 -33.80
CA VAL A 100 -14.59 35.72 -32.42
C VAL A 100 -14.07 36.76 -31.43
N VAL A 101 -14.86 37.00 -30.39
CA VAL A 101 -14.48 37.73 -29.19
C VAL A 101 -14.86 36.90 -27.98
N VAL A 102 -13.98 36.90 -26.98
CA VAL A 102 -14.19 36.22 -25.72
C VAL A 102 -14.25 37.25 -24.61
N ALA A 103 -15.29 37.20 -23.77
CA ALA A 103 -15.45 38.12 -22.64
C ALA A 103 -16.05 37.42 -21.42
N PRO A 104 -15.64 37.76 -20.20
CA PRO A 104 -16.28 37.23 -19.00
C PRO A 104 -17.72 37.75 -18.90
N LEU A 105 -18.70 36.85 -18.79
CA LEU A 105 -20.13 37.23 -18.81
C LEU A 105 -20.49 38.13 -17.63
N ARG A 106 -19.88 37.90 -16.46
CA ARG A 106 -20.08 38.71 -15.24
C ARG A 106 -19.79 40.20 -15.46
N GLY A 107 -18.86 40.54 -16.36
CA GLY A 107 -18.53 41.94 -16.66
C GLY A 107 -19.54 42.62 -17.61
N LEU A 108 -20.42 41.85 -18.23
CA LEU A 108 -21.35 42.32 -19.25
C LEU A 108 -22.79 42.45 -18.75
N VAL A 109 -23.20 41.63 -17.78
CA VAL A 109 -24.55 41.65 -17.18
C VAL A 109 -24.68 42.86 -16.24
N PRO A 110 -25.76 43.67 -16.35
CA PRO A 110 -26.01 44.78 -15.44
C PRO A 110 -26.14 44.30 -13.98
N ALA A 111 -25.54 45.04 -13.03
CA ALA A 111 -25.56 44.69 -11.60
C ALA A 111 -26.98 44.52 -11.00
N ALA A 112 -27.99 45.14 -11.62
CA ALA A 112 -29.39 45.03 -11.20
C ALA A 112 -30.00 43.63 -11.43
N GLU A 113 -29.38 42.79 -12.25
CA GLU A 113 -29.88 41.45 -12.63
C GLU A 113 -29.09 40.29 -11.95
N GLU A 114 -28.19 40.59 -11.01
CA GLU A 114 -27.36 39.59 -10.30
C GLU A 114 -28.16 38.60 -9.43
N GLY A 115 -29.48 38.77 -9.29
CA GLY A 115 -30.36 37.89 -8.52
C GLY A 115 -30.71 36.55 -9.19
N CYS A 116 -30.30 36.31 -10.44
CA CYS A 116 -30.56 35.04 -11.13
C CYS A 116 -29.50 33.99 -10.71
N ALA A 117 -29.84 33.25 -9.65
CA ALA A 117 -28.99 32.46 -8.75
C ALA A 117 -28.14 31.31 -9.33
N ASP A 118 -28.15 31.08 -10.65
CA ASP A 118 -27.36 30.02 -11.31
C ASP A 118 -26.40 30.56 -12.38
N THR A 119 -26.22 31.88 -12.47
CA THR A 119 -25.17 32.48 -13.30
C THR A 119 -23.80 32.21 -12.69
N ALA A 120 -23.34 31.00 -13.01
CA ALA A 120 -22.09 30.37 -12.60
C ALA A 120 -20.94 31.39 -12.54
N GLN A 121 -20.31 31.44 -11.37
CA GLN A 121 -18.98 32.01 -11.25
C GLN A 121 -18.11 31.31 -12.31
N ASP A 122 -17.54 32.09 -13.21
CA ASP A 122 -16.69 31.68 -14.34
C ASP A 122 -17.37 31.25 -15.66
N LEU A 123 -18.52 31.82 -16.03
CA LEU A 123 -19.05 31.73 -17.41
C LEU A 123 -18.47 32.82 -18.32
N HIS A 124 -17.97 32.43 -19.51
CA HIS A 124 -17.41 33.32 -20.52
C HIS A 124 -18.27 33.31 -21.80
N LEU A 125 -18.65 34.51 -22.25
CA LEU A 125 -19.28 34.72 -23.55
C LEU A 125 -18.25 34.51 -24.67
N VAL A 126 -18.55 33.60 -25.60
CA VAL A 126 -17.80 33.41 -26.84
C VAL A 126 -18.66 33.93 -27.98
N LEU A 127 -18.48 35.19 -28.35
CA LEU A 127 -19.31 35.88 -29.33
C LEU A 127 -18.71 35.73 -30.73
N MET A 128 -19.47 35.17 -31.66
CA MET A 128 -19.02 34.88 -33.02
C MET A 128 -19.81 35.67 -34.05
N ASP A 129 -19.13 36.53 -34.81
CA ASP A 129 -19.71 37.27 -35.94
C ASP A 129 -19.43 36.52 -37.23
N CYS A 130 -20.48 36.10 -37.93
CA CYS A 130 -20.38 35.35 -39.16
C CYS A 130 -20.54 36.22 -40.40
N GLU A 131 -19.91 35.79 -41.50
CA GLU A 131 -20.18 36.31 -42.83
C GLU A 131 -21.69 36.25 -43.18
N GLY A 132 -22.18 37.25 -43.93
CA GLY A 132 -23.59 37.32 -44.34
C GLY A 132 -23.98 36.26 -45.37
N GLY A 133 -25.09 35.57 -45.11
CA GLY A 133 -25.55 34.42 -45.90
C GLY A 133 -26.04 34.73 -47.32
N ASN A 134 -26.21 36.01 -47.68
CA ASN A 134 -26.65 36.45 -49.02
C ASN A 134 -25.48 36.96 -49.91
N ASN A 135 -24.22 36.87 -49.47
CA ASN A 135 -23.07 37.34 -50.24
C ASN A 135 -22.77 36.41 -51.43
N ALA A 136 -23.19 36.79 -52.65
CA ALA A 136 -23.12 36.00 -53.90
C ALA A 136 -21.77 35.29 -54.16
N MET A 137 -20.68 35.83 -53.64
CA MET A 137 -19.32 35.35 -53.87
C MET A 137 -18.82 34.29 -52.86
N SER A 138 -19.56 34.03 -51.78
CA SER A 138 -19.12 33.09 -50.74
C SER A 138 -19.48 31.64 -51.09
N THR A 139 -18.50 30.89 -51.59
CA THR A 139 -18.65 29.47 -51.98
C THR A 139 -18.84 28.54 -50.77
N LEU A 140 -18.59 29.02 -49.54
CA LEU A 140 -18.53 28.20 -48.32
C LEU A 140 -19.50 28.65 -47.22
N ARG A 141 -20.59 29.35 -47.57
CA ARG A 141 -21.65 29.79 -46.64
C ARG A 141 -22.19 28.65 -45.77
N THR A 142 -22.29 27.46 -46.35
CA THR A 142 -22.80 26.27 -45.68
C THR A 142 -21.96 25.94 -44.44
N LEU A 143 -20.63 26.08 -44.51
CA LEU A 143 -19.74 25.79 -43.38
C LEU A 143 -19.93 26.79 -42.24
N VAL A 144 -20.00 28.10 -42.55
CA VAL A 144 -20.17 29.15 -41.55
C VAL A 144 -21.48 28.94 -40.78
N ASN A 145 -22.57 28.69 -41.51
CA ASN A 145 -23.88 28.38 -40.93
C ASN A 145 -23.85 27.07 -40.14
N LEU A 146 -23.19 26.05 -40.67
CA LEU A 146 -23.05 24.75 -40.02
C LEU A 146 -22.33 24.88 -38.69
N LEU A 147 -21.20 25.58 -38.67
CA LEU A 147 -20.40 25.84 -37.48
C LEU A 147 -21.26 26.53 -36.41
N GLY A 148 -21.96 27.61 -36.76
CA GLY A 148 -22.87 28.27 -35.83
C GLY A 148 -24.02 27.39 -35.34
N SER A 149 -24.57 26.57 -36.22
CA SER A 149 -25.64 25.66 -35.87
C SER A 149 -25.19 24.46 -35.03
N LEU A 150 -23.89 24.16 -34.95
CA LEU A 150 -23.35 23.07 -34.14
C LEU A 150 -22.85 23.55 -32.78
N ILE A 151 -22.18 24.70 -32.74
CA ILE A 151 -21.49 25.16 -31.52
C ILE A 151 -22.28 26.24 -30.77
N GLY A 152 -23.24 26.92 -31.40
CA GLY A 152 -23.98 27.99 -30.73
C GLY A 152 -24.89 27.44 -29.65
N SER A 153 -24.78 27.93 -28.41
CA SER A 153 -25.83 27.76 -27.40
C SER A 153 -27.03 28.66 -27.72
N GLU A 154 -26.75 29.82 -28.30
CA GLU A 154 -27.71 30.79 -28.78
C GLU A 154 -27.35 31.25 -30.19
N VAL A 155 -28.33 31.19 -31.07
CA VAL A 155 -28.23 31.61 -32.47
C VAL A 155 -29.01 32.90 -32.63
N ILE A 156 -28.31 33.97 -32.98
CA ILE A 156 -28.91 35.27 -33.28
C ILE A 156 -29.01 35.37 -34.79
N PHE A 157 -30.23 35.32 -35.32
CA PHE A 157 -30.48 35.50 -36.75
C PHE A 157 -30.87 36.96 -37.02
N VAL A 158 -30.06 37.68 -37.79
CA VAL A 158 -30.27 39.10 -38.09
C VAL A 158 -30.81 39.28 -39.50
N ALA A 159 -32.06 39.71 -39.59
CA ALA A 159 -32.72 40.13 -40.82
C ALA A 159 -32.64 41.64 -41.00
N GLY A 160 -32.43 42.11 -42.22
CA GLY A 160 -32.40 43.53 -42.54
C GLY A 160 -33.77 44.07 -42.97
N GLY A 161 -34.27 45.09 -42.26
CA GLY A 161 -35.41 45.91 -42.67
C GLY A 161 -36.77 45.37 -42.25
N SER A 162 -37.09 44.10 -42.51
CA SER A 162 -38.39 43.50 -42.14
C SER A 162 -38.32 41.99 -41.91
N LEU A 163 -39.27 41.47 -41.13
CA LEU A 163 -39.57 40.04 -41.05
C LEU A 163 -40.32 39.62 -42.32
N SER A 164 -39.66 38.82 -43.16
CA SER A 164 -40.18 38.43 -44.49
C SER A 164 -40.02 36.92 -44.76
N GLU A 165 -40.76 36.38 -45.73
CA GLU A 165 -40.59 34.98 -46.15
C GLU A 165 -39.16 34.67 -46.63
N SER A 166 -38.48 35.65 -47.24
CA SER A 166 -37.09 35.46 -47.68
C SER A 166 -36.15 35.31 -46.48
N SER A 167 -36.42 36.05 -45.38
CA SER A 167 -35.64 35.93 -44.14
C SER A 167 -35.85 34.56 -43.47
N LEU A 168 -37.10 34.08 -43.40
CA LEU A 168 -37.41 32.73 -42.89
C LEU A 168 -36.79 31.64 -43.75
N THR A 169 -36.88 31.76 -45.09
CA THR A 169 -36.25 30.82 -46.01
C THR A 169 -34.74 30.81 -45.86
N SER A 170 -34.11 31.97 -45.64
CA SER A 170 -32.66 32.07 -45.42
C SER A 170 -32.24 31.40 -44.12
N LEU A 171 -33.02 31.57 -43.04
CA LEU A 171 -32.81 30.84 -41.78
C LEU A 171 -32.99 29.32 -41.98
N SER A 172 -34.05 28.89 -42.68
CA SER A 172 -34.27 27.47 -42.97
C SER A 172 -33.16 26.86 -43.82
N MET A 173 -32.60 27.60 -44.79
CA MET A 173 -31.42 27.16 -45.55
C MET A 173 -30.17 27.03 -44.68
N ALA A 174 -29.96 27.98 -43.75
CA ALA A 174 -28.87 27.88 -42.77
C ALA A 174 -29.04 26.65 -41.87
N LEU A 175 -30.28 26.32 -41.48
CA LEU A 175 -30.60 25.11 -40.73
C LEU A 175 -30.51 23.84 -41.57
N ALA A 176 -30.84 23.89 -42.85
CA ALA A 176 -30.72 22.74 -43.74
C ALA A 176 -29.26 22.27 -43.86
N ALA A 177 -28.28 23.15 -43.68
CA ALA A 177 -26.87 22.77 -43.57
C ALA A 177 -26.62 21.73 -42.45
N ARG A 178 -27.46 21.68 -41.41
CA ARG A 178 -27.42 20.65 -40.37
C ARG A 178 -27.67 19.24 -40.90
N SER A 179 -28.31 19.08 -42.07
CA SER A 179 -28.48 17.76 -42.68
C SER A 179 -27.15 17.15 -43.13
N LEU A 180 -26.09 17.95 -43.28
CA LEU A 180 -24.72 17.47 -43.52
C LEU A 180 -24.09 16.85 -42.27
N VAL A 181 -24.78 16.92 -41.13
CA VAL A 181 -24.34 16.34 -39.87
C VAL A 181 -25.02 15.00 -39.71
N GLN A 182 -24.25 13.93 -39.80
CA GLN A 182 -24.74 12.60 -39.51
C GLN A 182 -24.92 12.46 -38.01
N MET A 183 -26.18 12.50 -37.56
CA MET A 183 -26.53 12.21 -36.16
C MET A 183 -26.61 10.70 -35.96
N GLY A 184 -25.87 10.17 -34.98
CA GLY A 184 -26.11 8.80 -34.51
C GLY A 184 -27.51 8.68 -33.91
N ALA A 185 -28.06 7.47 -33.85
CA ALA A 185 -29.42 7.24 -33.34
C ALA A 185 -29.64 7.75 -31.89
N GLU A 186 -28.57 7.88 -31.11
CA GLU A 186 -28.59 8.36 -29.73
C GLU A 186 -28.09 9.81 -29.55
N ALA A 187 -27.49 10.40 -30.59
CA ALA A 187 -26.88 11.72 -30.50
C ALA A 187 -27.92 12.81 -30.72
N ALA A 188 -28.14 13.65 -29.71
CA ALA A 188 -28.94 14.87 -29.84
C ALA A 188 -28.02 16.08 -30.01
N LEU A 189 -28.39 16.99 -30.92
CA LEU A 189 -27.75 18.30 -30.98
C LEU A 189 -27.98 19.07 -29.67
N PRO A 190 -27.03 19.93 -29.26
CA PRO A 190 -27.22 20.83 -28.13
C PRO A 190 -28.53 21.59 -28.26
N THR A 191 -29.23 21.80 -27.15
CA THR A 191 -30.42 22.65 -27.15
C THR A 191 -30.00 24.08 -27.48
N GLN A 192 -30.55 24.61 -28.57
CA GLN A 192 -30.25 25.96 -29.02
C GLN A 192 -31.44 26.86 -28.82
N ARG A 193 -31.15 28.10 -28.43
CA ARG A 193 -32.11 29.19 -28.41
C ARG A 193 -31.95 30.04 -29.66
N LEU A 194 -33.05 30.46 -30.26
CA LEU A 194 -33.05 31.42 -31.37
C LEU A 194 -33.44 32.80 -30.88
N VAL A 195 -32.64 33.82 -31.21
CA VAL A 195 -33.04 35.23 -31.13
C VAL A 195 -33.14 35.78 -32.54
N PHE A 196 -34.36 36.00 -33.00
CA PHE A 196 -34.61 36.57 -34.32
C PHE A 196 -34.65 38.09 -34.21
N VAL A 197 -33.72 38.77 -34.88
CA VAL A 197 -33.56 40.22 -34.83
C VAL A 197 -33.91 40.82 -36.18
N VAL A 198 -34.87 41.74 -36.22
CA VAL A 198 -35.10 42.59 -37.39
C VAL A 198 -34.43 43.94 -37.14
N ASN A 199 -33.25 44.13 -37.72
CA ASN A 199 -32.48 45.36 -37.59
C ASN A 199 -32.85 46.35 -38.70
N LYS A 200 -32.62 47.65 -38.46
CA LYS A 200 -32.96 48.74 -39.40
C LYS A 200 -34.45 48.77 -39.74
N ASN A 201 -35.29 48.39 -38.78
CA ASN A 201 -36.71 48.28 -39.02
C ASN A 201 -37.38 49.67 -39.07
N THR A 202 -38.42 49.77 -39.89
CA THR A 202 -39.30 50.95 -39.98
C THR A 202 -40.73 50.65 -39.53
N LEU A 203 -41.05 49.37 -39.35
CA LEU A 203 -42.35 48.89 -38.89
C LEU A 203 -42.34 48.75 -37.36
N ARG A 204 -43.52 48.66 -36.74
CA ARG A 204 -43.62 48.31 -35.32
C ARG A 204 -44.04 46.85 -35.22
N TYR A 205 -43.13 46.00 -34.78
CA TYR A 205 -43.44 44.60 -34.50
C TYR A 205 -43.72 44.41 -33.01
N GLU A 206 -44.66 43.53 -32.72
CA GLU A 206 -44.89 43.02 -31.37
C GLU A 206 -43.90 41.89 -31.05
N SER A 207 -43.70 41.58 -29.77
CA SER A 207 -42.73 40.56 -29.33
C SER A 207 -43.09 39.13 -29.77
N ASP A 208 -44.34 38.89 -30.15
CA ASP A 208 -44.85 37.61 -30.65
C ASP A 208 -44.88 37.52 -32.19
N ALA A 209 -44.41 38.55 -32.90
CA ALA A 209 -44.46 38.61 -34.37
C ALA A 209 -43.81 37.41 -35.05
N LEU A 210 -42.71 36.89 -34.49
CA LEU A 210 -42.05 35.67 -34.99
C LEU A 210 -42.96 34.44 -34.84
N GLU A 211 -43.55 34.24 -33.66
CA GLU A 211 -44.41 33.09 -33.41
C GLU A 211 -45.66 33.14 -34.28
N MET A 212 -46.26 34.32 -34.45
CA MET A 212 -47.35 34.53 -35.41
C MET A 212 -46.93 34.17 -36.84
N ALA A 213 -45.73 34.58 -37.27
CA ALA A 213 -45.23 34.28 -38.61
C ALA A 213 -44.93 32.78 -38.82
N LEU A 214 -44.39 32.09 -37.80
CA LEU A 214 -44.09 30.66 -37.82
C LEU A 214 -45.36 29.79 -37.77
N HIS A 215 -46.41 30.24 -37.10
CA HIS A 215 -47.69 29.51 -36.99
C HIS A 215 -48.75 29.94 -38.01
N ALA A 216 -48.47 30.94 -38.83
CA ALA A 216 -49.37 31.36 -39.91
C ALA A 216 -49.65 30.21 -40.88
N VAL A 217 -50.94 29.95 -41.16
CA VAL A 217 -51.36 28.90 -42.11
C VAL A 217 -50.84 29.22 -43.51
N GLN A 218 -49.98 28.35 -44.05
CA GLN A 218 -49.41 28.48 -45.38
C GLN A 218 -50.06 27.49 -46.35
N GLY A 219 -50.46 27.98 -47.53
CA GLY A 219 -50.90 27.13 -48.64
C GLY A 219 -49.76 26.48 -49.43
N ASP A 220 -48.55 27.05 -49.33
CA ASP A 220 -47.34 26.53 -49.99
C ASP A 220 -46.61 25.52 -49.09
N VAL A 221 -46.31 24.34 -49.64
CA VAL A 221 -45.69 23.24 -48.89
C VAL A 221 -44.26 23.59 -48.44
N GLY A 222 -43.45 24.21 -49.30
CA GLY A 222 -42.08 24.56 -48.96
C GLY A 222 -42.00 25.60 -47.84
N ARG A 223 -42.89 26.59 -47.84
CA ARG A 223 -43.01 27.57 -46.74
C ARG A 223 -43.41 26.94 -45.42
N LYS A 224 -44.25 25.90 -45.46
CA LYS A 224 -44.64 25.14 -44.27
C LYS A 224 -43.46 24.32 -43.74
N GLU A 225 -42.76 23.59 -44.61
CA GLU A 225 -41.58 22.81 -44.26
C GLU A 225 -40.47 23.67 -43.64
N ASN A 226 -40.24 24.87 -44.19
CA ASN A 226 -39.29 25.83 -43.65
C ASN A 226 -39.60 26.24 -42.19
N ARG A 227 -40.88 26.49 -41.89
CA ARG A 227 -41.34 26.83 -40.54
C ARG A 227 -41.26 25.64 -39.59
N ASP A 228 -41.69 24.47 -40.04
CA ASP A 228 -41.62 23.23 -39.28
C ASP A 228 -40.17 22.88 -38.92
N LEU A 229 -39.22 23.14 -39.84
CA LEU A 229 -37.79 22.99 -39.59
C LEU A 229 -37.29 23.95 -38.51
N ILE A 230 -37.69 25.23 -38.55
CA ILE A 230 -37.30 26.23 -37.54
C ILE A 230 -37.89 25.87 -36.17
N LEU A 231 -39.19 25.55 -36.12
CA LEU A 231 -39.89 25.16 -34.89
C LEU A 231 -39.28 23.92 -34.24
N ARG A 232 -38.84 22.94 -35.05
CA ARG A 232 -38.16 21.73 -34.58
C ARG A 232 -36.73 22.01 -34.12
N ALA A 233 -36.02 22.88 -34.82
CA ALA A 233 -34.61 23.17 -34.55
C ALA A 233 -34.39 23.98 -33.27
N PHE A 234 -35.34 24.83 -32.90
CA PHE A 234 -35.23 25.74 -31.75
C PHE A 234 -36.47 25.64 -30.89
N ALA A 235 -36.38 24.97 -29.74
CA ALA A 235 -37.50 24.89 -28.80
C ALA A 235 -37.79 26.26 -28.15
N GLU A 236 -36.73 27.02 -27.86
CA GLU A 236 -36.80 28.37 -27.29
C GLU A 236 -36.50 29.41 -28.37
N ARG A 237 -37.41 30.38 -28.51
CA ARG A 237 -37.32 31.43 -29.53
C ARG A 237 -37.68 32.77 -28.91
N SER A 238 -37.01 33.82 -29.33
CA SER A 238 -37.30 35.20 -28.93
C SER A 238 -37.19 36.11 -30.14
N PHE A 239 -37.94 37.19 -30.13
CA PHE A 239 -37.97 38.16 -31.22
C PHE A 239 -37.62 39.55 -30.71
N CYS A 240 -36.80 40.27 -31.47
CA CYS A 240 -36.43 41.65 -31.18
C CYS A 240 -36.46 42.46 -32.48
N SER A 241 -36.97 43.68 -32.40
CA SER A 241 -36.92 44.62 -33.52
C SER A 241 -36.16 45.87 -33.10
N ILE A 242 -35.21 46.28 -33.94
CA ILE A 242 -34.36 47.43 -33.68
C ILE A 242 -34.62 48.45 -34.79
N GLY A 243 -35.02 49.66 -34.38
CA GLY A 243 -35.27 50.77 -35.29
C GLY A 243 -34.04 51.23 -36.08
N LEU A 244 -34.22 52.21 -36.96
CA LEU A 244 -33.08 52.87 -37.61
C LEU A 244 -32.28 53.68 -36.59
N MET A 245 -30.95 53.69 -36.72
CA MET A 245 -30.08 54.54 -35.93
C MET A 245 -30.52 56.01 -36.05
N GLY A 246 -30.70 56.68 -34.91
CA GLY A 246 -31.26 58.04 -34.83
C GLY A 246 -32.75 58.11 -34.53
N MET A 247 -33.47 56.98 -34.52
CA MET A 247 -34.83 56.93 -33.95
C MET A 247 -34.78 57.07 -32.43
N PRO A 248 -35.78 57.72 -31.78
CA PRO A 248 -35.75 57.96 -30.33
C PRO A 248 -35.65 56.70 -29.46
N GLN A 249 -36.17 55.57 -29.94
CA GLN A 249 -36.21 54.28 -29.23
C GLN A 249 -34.98 53.39 -29.52
N PHE A 250 -34.07 53.83 -30.40
CA PHE A 250 -32.99 52.96 -30.89
C PHE A 250 -32.08 52.44 -29.78
N GLU A 251 -31.67 53.29 -28.84
CA GLU A 251 -30.81 52.86 -27.72
C GLU A 251 -31.57 51.92 -26.76
N ASP A 252 -32.85 52.21 -26.49
CA ASP A 252 -33.70 51.34 -25.66
C ASP A 252 -33.89 49.96 -26.31
N ASP A 253 -34.08 49.90 -27.63
CA ASP A 253 -34.17 48.65 -28.40
C ASP A 253 -32.86 47.86 -28.33
N ILE A 254 -31.71 48.54 -28.40
CA ILE A 254 -30.37 47.94 -28.30
C ILE A 254 -30.12 47.39 -26.88
N ASP A 255 -30.49 48.13 -25.85
CA ASP A 255 -30.36 47.69 -24.46
C ASP A 255 -31.28 46.50 -24.19
N THR A 256 -32.51 46.51 -24.72
CA THR A 256 -33.44 45.38 -24.66
C THR A 256 -32.86 44.14 -25.35
N PHE A 257 -32.31 44.31 -26.56
CA PHE A 257 -31.64 43.24 -27.29
C PHE A 257 -30.46 42.66 -26.50
N ARG A 258 -29.61 43.54 -25.95
CA ARG A 258 -28.45 43.13 -25.16
C ARG A 258 -28.88 42.36 -23.91
N SER A 259 -29.82 42.88 -23.13
CA SER A 259 -30.36 42.20 -21.95
C SER A 259 -30.98 40.85 -22.33
N LEU A 260 -31.69 40.75 -23.45
CA LEU A 260 -32.29 39.50 -23.93
C LEU A 260 -31.25 38.41 -24.19
N VAL A 261 -30.08 38.76 -24.73
CA VAL A 261 -28.98 37.81 -25.00
C VAL A 261 -28.27 37.46 -23.69
N LEU A 262 -27.88 38.46 -22.90
CA LEU A 262 -27.04 38.25 -21.71
C LEU A 262 -27.79 37.56 -20.56
N SER A 263 -29.09 37.81 -20.40
CA SER A 263 -29.91 37.21 -19.34
C SER A 263 -30.12 35.70 -19.46
N HIS A 264 -29.87 35.13 -20.64
CA HIS A 264 -30.06 33.69 -20.92
C HIS A 264 -28.73 32.93 -21.03
N GLY A 265 -27.64 33.53 -20.55
CA GLY A 265 -26.32 32.92 -20.54
C GLY A 265 -26.33 31.55 -19.89
N ARG A 266 -26.06 30.51 -20.68
CA ARG A 266 -25.96 29.12 -20.22
C ARG A 266 -24.69 28.47 -20.73
N ALA A 267 -24.11 27.58 -19.91
CA ALA A 267 -22.97 26.79 -20.33
C ALA A 267 -23.32 25.95 -21.57
N PHE A 268 -22.43 25.95 -22.56
CA PHE A 268 -22.51 25.04 -23.69
C PHE A 268 -22.40 23.61 -23.20
N LYS A 269 -23.34 22.75 -23.60
CA LYS A 269 -23.37 21.34 -23.19
C LYS A 269 -23.51 20.43 -24.41
N VAL A 270 -22.76 19.34 -24.39
CA VAL A 270 -22.86 18.25 -25.38
C VAL A 270 -23.03 16.95 -24.59
N GLY A 271 -24.07 16.17 -24.90
CA GLY A 271 -24.36 14.92 -24.17
C GLY A 271 -24.66 15.12 -22.67
N GLY A 272 -25.05 16.32 -22.26
CA GLY A 272 -25.25 16.71 -20.85
C GLY A 272 -24.00 17.24 -20.13
N ALA A 273 -22.80 16.98 -20.67
CA ALA A 273 -21.54 17.48 -20.13
C ALA A 273 -21.31 18.94 -20.54
N PRO A 274 -20.86 19.82 -19.63
CA PRO A 274 -20.43 21.16 -19.99
C PRO A 274 -19.15 21.10 -20.82
N VAL A 275 -19.12 21.82 -21.94
CA VAL A 275 -17.96 21.92 -22.83
C VAL A 275 -17.02 22.99 -22.31
N ARG A 276 -15.74 22.67 -22.22
CA ARG A 276 -14.65 23.59 -21.87
C ARG A 276 -13.97 24.13 -23.12
N SER A 277 -13.11 25.11 -22.92
CA SER A 277 -12.34 25.76 -23.98
C SER A 277 -11.54 24.81 -24.86
N ALA A 278 -10.77 23.91 -24.25
CA ALA A 278 -9.96 22.92 -24.97
C ALA A 278 -10.83 21.98 -25.83
N GLU A 279 -11.97 21.54 -25.28
CA GLU A 279 -12.92 20.68 -25.99
C GLU A 279 -13.58 21.41 -27.15
N LEU A 280 -13.99 22.67 -26.98
CA LEU A 280 -14.52 23.48 -28.09
C LEU A 280 -13.48 23.66 -29.20
N VAL A 281 -12.21 23.90 -28.86
CA VAL A 281 -11.13 24.02 -29.86
C VAL A 281 -10.97 22.71 -30.62
N ALA A 282 -10.94 21.57 -29.92
CA ALA A 282 -10.86 20.25 -30.55
C ALA A 282 -12.08 19.95 -31.44
N MET A 283 -13.29 20.31 -31.00
CA MET A 283 -14.50 20.21 -31.81
C MET A 283 -14.40 21.05 -33.08
N LEU A 284 -13.98 22.32 -32.98
CA LEU A 284 -13.83 23.21 -34.13
C LEU A 284 -12.85 22.61 -35.14
N GLN A 285 -11.70 22.11 -34.68
CA GLN A 285 -10.70 21.45 -35.50
C GLN A 285 -11.28 20.22 -36.20
N ALA A 286 -11.94 19.33 -35.45
CA ALA A 286 -12.58 18.15 -36.00
C ALA A 286 -13.65 18.48 -37.06
N ILE A 287 -14.47 19.52 -36.83
CA ILE A 287 -15.48 19.98 -37.80
C ILE A 287 -14.81 20.42 -39.10
N VAL A 288 -13.78 21.28 -39.03
CA VAL A 288 -13.10 21.78 -40.23
C VAL A 288 -12.38 20.66 -40.96
N ASP A 289 -11.68 19.77 -40.25
CA ASP A 289 -10.97 18.64 -40.84
C ASP A 289 -11.93 17.65 -41.52
N GLN A 290 -13.06 17.32 -40.90
CA GLN A 290 -14.07 16.43 -41.48
C GLN A 290 -14.72 17.05 -42.72
N ILE A 291 -15.00 18.35 -42.71
CA ILE A 291 -15.57 19.02 -43.88
C ILE A 291 -14.56 19.08 -45.02
N GLN A 292 -13.28 19.33 -44.74
CA GLN A 292 -12.23 19.30 -45.76
C GLN A 292 -12.04 17.91 -46.38
N THR A 293 -12.23 16.84 -45.60
CA THR A 293 -11.91 15.47 -46.03
C THR A 293 -13.11 14.72 -46.59
N MET A 294 -14.29 14.86 -45.98
CA MET A 294 -15.49 14.06 -46.25
C MET A 294 -16.65 14.89 -46.83
N ASN A 295 -16.57 16.23 -46.82
CA ASN A 295 -17.68 17.16 -47.08
C ASN A 295 -18.91 16.97 -46.15
N GLU A 296 -18.76 16.18 -45.08
CA GLU A 296 -19.80 15.86 -44.09
C GLU A 296 -19.18 15.88 -42.69
N VAL A 297 -20.01 16.08 -41.65
CA VAL A 297 -19.58 16.08 -40.24
C VAL A 297 -20.24 14.91 -39.51
N SER A 298 -19.45 14.12 -38.79
CA SER A 298 -19.94 12.99 -37.98
C SER A 298 -20.04 13.39 -36.51
N LEU A 299 -21.26 13.45 -35.96
CA LEU A 299 -21.48 13.75 -34.53
C LEU A 299 -20.92 12.71 -33.56
N PRO A 300 -20.95 11.39 -33.82
CA PRO A 300 -20.33 10.39 -32.95
C PRO A 300 -18.85 10.69 -32.65
N SER A 301 -18.13 11.31 -33.60
CA SER A 301 -16.76 11.76 -33.38
C SER A 301 -16.70 12.95 -32.41
N MET A 302 -17.67 13.86 -32.45
CA MET A 302 -17.71 15.03 -31.57
C MET A 302 -18.14 14.70 -30.15
N SER A 303 -19.17 13.85 -29.98
CA SER A 303 -19.56 13.37 -28.65
C SER A 303 -18.43 12.60 -27.99
N ARG A 304 -17.66 11.82 -28.75
CA ARG A 304 -16.45 11.18 -28.24
C ARG A 304 -15.41 12.21 -27.77
N ILE A 305 -15.05 13.19 -28.59
CA ILE A 305 -14.05 14.22 -28.20
C ILE A 305 -14.46 14.94 -26.90
N VAL A 306 -15.72 15.35 -26.78
CA VAL A 306 -16.17 16.09 -25.59
C VAL A 306 -16.42 15.18 -24.40
N VAL A 307 -17.24 14.15 -24.58
CA VAL A 307 -17.72 13.31 -23.48
C VAL A 307 -16.66 12.29 -23.09
N MET A 308 -16.08 11.55 -24.05
CA MET A 308 -15.02 10.58 -23.75
C MET A 308 -13.75 11.32 -23.34
N ASP A 309 -13.14 12.07 -24.25
CA ASP A 309 -11.78 12.57 -24.03
C ASP A 309 -11.75 13.78 -23.09
N GLY A 310 -12.76 14.65 -23.14
CA GLY A 310 -12.85 15.86 -22.31
C GLY A 310 -13.35 15.63 -20.88
N PHE A 311 -14.27 14.68 -20.69
CA PHE A 311 -14.93 14.48 -19.39
C PHE A 311 -14.64 13.11 -18.77
N LEU A 312 -14.93 12.01 -19.48
CA LEU A 312 -14.86 10.66 -18.92
C LEU A 312 -13.41 10.21 -18.69
N SER A 313 -12.50 10.40 -19.64
CA SER A 313 -11.10 10.00 -19.48
C SER A 313 -10.41 10.71 -18.30
N PRO A 314 -10.50 12.04 -18.15
CA PRO A 314 -9.95 12.73 -16.97
C PRO A 314 -10.60 12.28 -15.65
N LEU A 315 -11.90 11.96 -15.66
CA LEU A 315 -12.60 11.41 -14.50
C LEU A 315 -12.05 10.02 -14.13
N VAL A 316 -11.88 9.13 -15.12
CA VAL A 316 -11.28 7.81 -14.92
C VAL A 316 -9.88 7.94 -14.33
N ASP A 317 -9.02 8.76 -14.95
CA ASP A 317 -7.64 8.97 -14.48
C ASP A 317 -7.61 9.54 -13.06
N GLY A 318 -8.51 10.48 -12.75
CA GLY A 318 -8.67 11.04 -11.40
C GLY A 318 -9.08 10.01 -10.36
N LEU A 319 -10.03 9.11 -10.69
CA LEU A 319 -10.48 8.04 -9.80
C LEU A 319 -9.43 6.96 -9.60
N VAL A 320 -8.71 6.57 -10.66
CA VAL A 320 -7.58 5.64 -10.58
C VAL A 320 -6.49 6.21 -9.70
N LYS A 321 -6.09 7.47 -9.92
CA LYS A 321 -5.09 8.14 -9.09
C LYS A 321 -5.53 8.25 -7.62
N SER A 322 -6.78 8.66 -7.37
CA SER A 322 -7.34 8.72 -6.02
C SER A 322 -7.35 7.35 -5.33
N MET A 323 -7.62 6.25 -6.05
CA MET A 323 -7.45 4.91 -5.50
C MET A 323 -5.99 4.61 -5.16
N GLN A 324 -5.06 4.90 -6.08
CA GLN A 324 -3.63 4.65 -5.86
C GLN A 324 -3.09 5.39 -4.62
N ASP A 325 -3.57 6.62 -4.39
CA ASP A 325 -3.20 7.45 -3.23
C ASP A 325 -3.84 6.97 -1.91
N GLU A 326 -5.05 6.38 -1.96
CA GLU A 326 -5.77 5.85 -0.80
C GLU A 326 -5.36 4.43 -0.41
N LEU A 327 -4.71 3.70 -1.33
CA LEU A 327 -4.22 2.35 -1.06
C LEU A 327 -3.10 2.37 -0.01
N PRO A 328 -3.10 1.45 0.96
CA PRO A 328 -2.06 1.41 1.98
C PRO A 328 -0.69 1.18 1.34
N ASP A 329 0.33 1.88 1.85
CA ASP A 329 1.70 1.54 1.50
C ASP A 329 2.08 0.22 2.16
N LEU A 330 2.52 -0.74 1.37
CA LEU A 330 2.74 -2.12 1.81
C LEU A 330 4.22 -2.28 2.15
N GLU A 331 4.64 -1.76 3.30
CA GLU A 331 5.99 -2.03 3.83
C GLU A 331 6.08 -3.42 4.48
N GLU A 332 4.96 -3.91 5.01
CA GLU A 332 4.82 -5.21 5.66
C GLU A 332 3.62 -6.00 5.11
N TYR A 333 3.59 -7.31 5.40
CA TYR A 333 2.47 -8.16 5.05
C TYR A 333 1.22 -7.72 5.82
N ASP A 334 0.13 -7.48 5.10
CA ASP A 334 -1.17 -7.13 5.68
C ASP A 334 -2.17 -8.28 5.47
N ALA A 335 -2.55 -8.93 6.56
CA ALA A 335 -3.53 -10.02 6.54
C ALA A 335 -4.96 -9.54 6.20
N ASN A 336 -5.26 -8.26 6.43
CA ASN A 336 -6.58 -7.67 6.19
C ASN A 336 -6.59 -6.80 4.94
N LEU A 337 -5.69 -7.06 3.99
CA LEU A 337 -5.64 -6.27 2.75
C LEU A 337 -6.96 -6.37 1.97
N GLU A 338 -7.61 -7.54 1.95
CA GLU A 338 -8.89 -7.72 1.24
C GLU A 338 -10.00 -6.78 1.71
N ASP A 339 -10.04 -6.45 3.01
CA ASP A 339 -11.03 -5.52 3.58
C ASP A 339 -10.81 -4.06 3.14
N LYS A 340 -9.66 -3.77 2.53
CA LYS A 340 -9.27 -2.44 2.04
C LYS A 340 -9.46 -2.27 0.54
N ASP A 341 -10.23 -3.17 -0.11
CA ASP A 341 -10.55 -3.09 -1.53
C ASP A 341 -11.51 -1.91 -1.82
N LEU A 342 -11.01 -0.88 -2.50
CA LEU A 342 -11.75 0.34 -2.81
C LEU A 342 -12.47 0.31 -4.18
N ARG A 343 -12.31 -0.76 -4.97
CA ARG A 343 -12.78 -0.81 -6.37
C ARG A 343 -14.27 -0.53 -6.49
N HIS A 344 -15.09 -1.19 -5.66
CA HIS A 344 -16.53 -1.00 -5.66
C HIS A 344 -16.96 0.43 -5.32
N GLY A 345 -16.25 1.08 -4.38
CA GLY A 345 -16.51 2.48 -4.02
C GLY A 345 -16.21 3.44 -5.17
N LYS A 346 -15.09 3.24 -5.87
CA LYS A 346 -14.69 4.08 -7.02
C LYS A 346 -15.61 3.89 -8.24
N LEU A 347 -16.08 2.67 -8.49
CA LEU A 347 -17.07 2.41 -9.55
C LEU A 347 -18.42 3.07 -9.24
N ALA A 348 -18.90 3.00 -8.00
CA ALA A 348 -20.13 3.67 -7.59
C ALA A 348 -20.02 5.20 -7.70
N GLU A 349 -18.84 5.76 -7.38
CA GLU A 349 -18.55 7.18 -7.54
C GLU A 349 -18.55 7.61 -9.02
N PHE A 350 -17.96 6.80 -9.91
CA PHE A 350 -18.04 7.01 -11.36
C PHE A 350 -19.49 7.03 -11.86
N ASP A 351 -20.29 6.03 -11.45
CA ASP A 351 -21.70 5.92 -11.85
C ASP A 351 -22.52 7.14 -11.37
N ARG A 352 -22.23 7.65 -10.16
CA ARG A 352 -22.84 8.86 -9.61
C ARG A 352 -22.50 10.11 -10.43
N GLN A 353 -21.23 10.32 -10.74
CA GLN A 353 -20.76 11.52 -11.47
C GLN A 353 -21.18 11.52 -12.94
N THR A 354 -21.38 10.35 -13.54
CA THR A 354 -21.77 10.19 -14.95
C THR A 354 -23.28 10.07 -15.15
N SER A 355 -24.07 10.10 -14.07
CA SER A 355 -25.54 9.92 -14.11
C SER A 355 -26.27 10.91 -15.02
N CYS A 356 -25.72 12.12 -15.19
CA CYS A 356 -26.28 13.18 -16.03
C CYS A 356 -25.99 13.04 -17.54
N LEU A 357 -25.10 12.12 -17.94
CA LEU A 357 -24.72 11.95 -19.34
C LEU A 357 -25.77 11.14 -20.11
N THR A 358 -26.08 11.60 -21.32
CA THR A 358 -27.03 10.92 -22.22
C THR A 358 -26.38 9.79 -23.02
N GLU A 359 -25.07 9.89 -23.30
CA GLU A 359 -24.31 8.96 -24.14
C GLU A 359 -23.95 7.66 -23.41
N ARG A 360 -24.94 6.78 -23.21
CA ARG A 360 -24.80 5.55 -22.41
C ARG A 360 -23.72 4.60 -22.94
N GLY A 361 -23.52 4.54 -24.26
CA GLY A 361 -22.46 3.73 -24.87
C GLY A 361 -21.05 4.16 -24.44
N LEU A 362 -20.75 5.47 -24.46
CA LEU A 362 -19.45 6.00 -24.05
C LEU A 362 -19.21 5.86 -22.54
N VAL A 363 -20.27 6.02 -21.74
CA VAL A 363 -20.23 5.79 -20.29
C VAL A 363 -19.90 4.33 -19.99
N ALA A 364 -20.54 3.37 -20.67
CA ALA A 364 -20.27 1.95 -20.49
C ALA A 364 -18.83 1.58 -20.91
N GLU A 365 -18.35 2.11 -22.03
CA GLU A 365 -16.95 1.94 -22.49
C GLU A 365 -15.95 2.45 -21.44
N SER A 366 -16.16 3.69 -20.95
CA SER A 366 -15.29 4.29 -19.93
C SER A 366 -15.34 3.57 -18.60
N ARG A 367 -16.52 3.09 -18.19
CA ARG A 367 -16.71 2.31 -16.97
C ARG A 367 -15.94 0.99 -17.04
N ALA A 368 -16.02 0.29 -18.18
CA ALA A 368 -15.27 -0.94 -18.40
C ALA A 368 -13.76 -0.69 -18.40
N PHE A 369 -13.32 0.43 -18.96
CA PHE A 369 -11.92 0.84 -18.92
C PHE A 369 -11.43 1.15 -17.50
N LEU A 370 -12.22 1.88 -16.71
CA LEU A 370 -11.96 2.13 -15.29
C LEU A 370 -11.86 0.82 -14.51
N GLU A 371 -12.86 -0.06 -14.64
CA GLU A 371 -12.90 -1.37 -13.97
C GLU A 371 -11.64 -2.19 -14.28
N ALA A 372 -11.23 -2.26 -15.54
CA ALA A 372 -10.01 -2.96 -15.94
C ALA A 372 -8.74 -2.37 -15.31
N GLN A 373 -8.61 -1.04 -15.21
CA GLN A 373 -7.46 -0.40 -14.55
C GLN A 373 -7.45 -0.66 -13.04
N LEU A 374 -8.61 -0.49 -12.39
CA LEU A 374 -8.77 -0.72 -10.96
C LEU A 374 -8.42 -2.18 -10.60
N ASP A 375 -8.89 -3.14 -11.41
CA ASP A 375 -8.58 -4.56 -11.26
C ASP A 375 -7.08 -4.86 -11.44
N ALA A 376 -6.44 -4.26 -12.46
CA ALA A 376 -5.03 -4.46 -12.74
C ALA A 376 -4.13 -3.97 -11.59
N ASP A 377 -4.45 -2.80 -11.02
CA ASP A 377 -3.70 -2.23 -9.89
C ASP A 377 -3.95 -3.00 -8.59
N TRP A 378 -5.19 -3.42 -8.34
CA TRP A 378 -5.51 -4.26 -7.20
C TRP A 378 -4.80 -5.62 -7.27
N ALA A 379 -4.82 -6.28 -8.43
CA ALA A 379 -4.11 -7.54 -8.66
C ALA A 379 -2.58 -7.39 -8.50
N ARG A 380 -2.02 -6.22 -8.80
CA ARG A 380 -0.60 -5.91 -8.54
C ARG A 380 -0.34 -5.83 -7.04
N ARG A 381 -1.21 -5.17 -6.27
CA ARG A 381 -1.10 -5.06 -4.81
C ARG A 381 -1.24 -6.40 -4.11
N LEU A 382 -2.19 -7.24 -4.53
CA LEU A 382 -2.34 -8.61 -3.99
C LEU A 382 -1.08 -9.45 -4.24
N ARG A 383 -0.51 -9.41 -5.44
CA ARG A 383 0.74 -10.12 -5.75
C ARG A 383 1.91 -9.62 -4.89
N PHE A 384 2.01 -8.31 -4.69
CA PHE A 384 3.04 -7.73 -3.85
C PHE A 384 2.89 -8.12 -2.38
N ASN A 385 1.66 -8.06 -1.84
CA ASN A 385 1.37 -8.50 -0.47
C ASN A 385 1.64 -10.01 -0.28
N ALA A 386 1.30 -10.84 -1.26
CA ALA A 386 1.63 -12.27 -1.24
C ALA A 386 3.15 -12.49 -1.17
N ALA A 387 3.92 -11.77 -1.99
CA ALA A 387 5.38 -11.83 -1.95
C ALA A 387 5.95 -11.36 -0.60
N LEU A 388 5.35 -10.35 0.04
CA LEU A 388 5.72 -9.95 1.42
C LEU A 388 5.37 -11.05 2.43
N GLY A 389 4.22 -11.70 2.29
CA GLY A 389 3.79 -12.81 3.14
C GLY A 389 4.72 -14.02 3.10
N ASP A 390 5.36 -14.25 1.94
CA ASP A 390 6.33 -15.33 1.72
C ASP A 390 7.74 -15.01 2.26
N GLN A 391 7.99 -13.79 2.75
CA GLN A 391 9.27 -13.45 3.36
C GLN A 391 9.42 -14.09 4.75
N VAL A 392 10.66 -14.38 5.13
CA VAL A 392 11.01 -14.90 6.46
C VAL A 392 10.76 -13.82 7.51
N HIS A 393 9.99 -14.17 8.53
CA HIS A 393 9.78 -13.38 9.74
C HIS A 393 10.77 -13.78 10.84
N GLU A 394 10.86 -15.08 11.11
CA GLU A 394 11.73 -15.65 12.14
C GLU A 394 12.40 -16.91 11.61
N LYS A 395 13.69 -17.09 11.90
CA LYS A 395 14.42 -18.33 11.66
C LYS A 395 15.06 -18.80 12.97
N ALA A 396 14.74 -20.01 13.38
CA ALA A 396 15.30 -20.65 14.57
C ALA A 396 15.81 -22.05 14.21
N ASP A 397 16.93 -22.46 14.80
CA ASP A 397 17.46 -23.80 14.62
C ASP A 397 17.01 -24.72 15.77
N GLU A 398 16.56 -25.92 15.41
CA GLU A 398 16.18 -26.98 16.34
C GLU A 398 17.20 -28.10 16.24
N THR A 399 17.63 -28.63 17.38
CA THR A 399 18.58 -29.76 17.45
C THR A 399 17.92 -30.99 18.06
N ARG A 400 18.28 -32.17 17.57
CA ARG A 400 17.91 -33.46 18.19
C ARG A 400 19.09 -34.41 18.23
N ASP A 401 19.12 -35.21 19.28
CA ASP A 401 20.11 -36.26 19.46
C ASP A 401 19.57 -37.58 18.88
N VAL A 402 20.27 -38.14 17.89
CA VAL A 402 19.96 -39.45 17.30
C VAL A 402 21.02 -40.46 17.73
N ILE A 403 20.61 -41.50 18.43
CA ILE A 403 21.51 -42.58 18.85
C ILE A 403 21.80 -43.46 17.63
N THR A 404 23.04 -43.44 17.13
CA THR A 404 23.46 -44.22 15.96
C THR A 404 24.00 -45.59 16.36
N GLN A 405 24.72 -45.65 17.48
CA GLN A 405 25.34 -46.88 17.98
C GLN A 405 25.26 -46.99 19.49
N LYS A 406 25.08 -48.21 19.98
CA LYS A 406 25.13 -48.57 21.40
C LYS A 406 26.25 -49.59 21.59
N ARG A 407 27.18 -49.34 22.49
CA ARG A 407 28.24 -50.29 22.84
C ARG A 407 28.49 -50.30 24.34
N TRP A 408 28.76 -51.47 24.89
CA TRP A 408 29.21 -51.61 26.28
C TRP A 408 30.72 -51.43 26.31
N VAL A 409 31.21 -50.47 27.09
CA VAL A 409 32.63 -50.17 27.23
C VAL A 409 33.00 -50.29 28.71
N PRO A 410 34.01 -51.10 29.08
CA PRO A 410 34.47 -51.13 30.46
C PRO A 410 35.01 -49.75 30.86
N ILE A 411 34.89 -49.38 32.13
CA ILE A 411 35.54 -48.20 32.70
C ILE A 411 37.05 -48.49 32.72
N GLY A 412 37.73 -48.35 31.58
CA GLY A 412 39.08 -48.84 31.32
C GLY A 412 40.18 -48.32 32.26
N GLY A 413 41.39 -48.86 32.07
CA GLY A 413 42.58 -48.54 32.87
C GLY A 413 42.73 -49.41 34.12
N ASN A 414 43.62 -49.01 35.03
CA ASN A 414 43.86 -49.68 36.32
C ASN A 414 42.93 -49.16 37.43
N SER A 415 41.67 -48.86 37.08
CA SER A 415 40.63 -48.31 37.98
C SER A 415 40.03 -49.41 38.87
N LEU A 416 39.46 -49.02 40.01
CA LEU A 416 38.68 -49.92 40.88
C LEU A 416 37.33 -50.31 40.26
N LEU A 417 36.93 -49.65 39.17
CA LEU A 417 35.71 -49.91 38.42
C LEU A 417 35.98 -50.59 37.08
N ALA A 418 37.19 -51.12 36.85
CA ALA A 418 37.61 -51.67 35.56
C ALA A 418 36.70 -52.78 35.00
N SER A 419 35.97 -53.47 35.87
CA SER A 419 35.02 -54.53 35.52
C SER A 419 33.58 -54.04 35.30
N VAL A 420 33.28 -52.78 35.63
CA VAL A 420 31.97 -52.17 35.36
C VAL A 420 31.91 -51.76 33.90
N ASN A 421 30.89 -52.25 33.19
CA ASN A 421 30.65 -51.83 31.81
C ASN A 421 29.69 -50.64 31.79
N LEU A 422 30.00 -49.60 31.04
CA LEU A 422 29.07 -48.51 30.80
C LEU A 422 28.46 -48.64 29.41
N LEU A 423 27.16 -48.39 29.29
CA LEU A 423 26.53 -48.28 28.00
C LEU A 423 26.93 -46.93 27.40
N MET A 424 27.75 -46.95 26.36
CA MET A 424 28.11 -45.78 25.57
C MET A 424 27.14 -45.65 24.39
N HIS A 425 26.59 -44.46 24.22
CA HIS A 425 25.83 -44.07 23.04
C HIS A 425 26.72 -43.22 22.14
N THR A 426 26.89 -43.62 20.90
CA THR A 426 27.33 -42.70 19.85
C THR A 426 26.11 -41.91 19.42
N VAL A 427 26.12 -40.61 19.68
CA VAL A 427 25.03 -39.69 19.39
C VAL A 427 25.45 -38.85 18.19
N GLN A 428 24.59 -38.82 17.18
CA GLN A 428 24.68 -37.88 16.07
C GLN A 428 23.70 -36.75 16.34
N VAL A 429 24.21 -35.53 16.47
CA VAL A 429 23.37 -34.35 16.59
C VAL A 429 22.86 -34.01 15.21
N GLU A 430 21.55 -34.02 15.03
CA GLU A 430 20.92 -33.52 13.81
C GLU A 430 20.34 -32.12 14.08
N VAL A 431 20.44 -31.25 13.09
CA VAL A 431 19.89 -29.89 13.12
C VAL A 431 18.88 -29.70 11.99
N ARG A 432 17.82 -28.94 12.25
CA ARG A 432 16.95 -28.39 11.21
C ARG A 432 16.65 -26.93 11.50
N SER A 433 16.39 -26.14 10.47
CA SER A 433 15.87 -24.79 10.63
C SER A 433 14.35 -24.80 10.58
N ARG A 434 13.73 -24.15 11.56
CA ARG A 434 12.33 -23.72 11.57
C ARG A 434 12.25 -22.30 11.02
N ILE A 435 11.56 -22.13 9.90
CA ILE A 435 11.39 -20.85 9.21
C ILE A 435 9.92 -20.44 9.35
N VAL A 436 9.64 -19.35 10.06
CA VAL A 436 8.31 -18.76 10.18
C VAL A 436 8.21 -17.63 9.16
N LEU A 437 7.24 -17.71 8.24
CA LEU A 437 6.99 -16.70 7.22
C LEU A 437 6.11 -15.57 7.79
N LYS A 438 6.15 -14.38 7.20
CA LYS A 438 5.33 -13.22 7.64
C LYS A 438 3.82 -13.50 7.59
N LYS A 439 3.36 -14.38 6.70
CA LYS A 439 1.97 -14.86 6.66
C LYS A 439 1.58 -15.86 7.79
N GLY A 440 2.51 -16.16 8.70
CA GLY A 440 2.29 -17.04 9.85
C GLY A 440 2.47 -18.54 9.57
N SER A 441 2.67 -18.96 8.32
CA SER A 441 3.00 -20.35 8.01
C SER A 441 4.41 -20.70 8.45
N THR A 442 4.62 -21.92 8.94
CA THR A 442 5.93 -22.43 9.35
C THR A 442 6.41 -23.50 8.39
N GLU A 443 7.63 -23.35 7.90
CA GLU A 443 8.35 -24.33 7.09
C GLU A 443 9.51 -24.93 7.88
N TYR A 444 9.82 -26.20 7.63
CA TYR A 444 10.93 -26.89 8.28
C TYR A 444 11.88 -27.42 7.22
N THR A 445 13.18 -27.22 7.41
CA THR A 445 14.17 -27.96 6.62
C THR A 445 14.16 -29.43 7.05
N PRO A 446 14.57 -30.36 6.17
CA PRO A 446 14.85 -31.72 6.61
C PRO A 446 15.93 -31.70 7.71
N TRP A 447 15.87 -32.68 8.60
CA TRP A 447 16.94 -32.92 9.56
C TRP A 447 18.22 -33.25 8.81
N ALA A 448 19.29 -32.51 9.12
CA ALA A 448 20.61 -32.73 8.56
C ALA A 448 21.59 -33.06 9.69
N PRO A 449 22.49 -34.04 9.49
CA PRO A 449 23.48 -34.36 10.48
C PRO A 449 24.51 -33.23 10.63
N LEU A 450 24.78 -32.83 11.87
CA LEU A 450 26.00 -32.11 12.19
C LEU A 450 27.14 -33.13 12.09
N HIS A 451 28.25 -32.81 11.41
CA HIS A 451 29.31 -33.78 11.06
C HIS A 451 30.07 -34.34 12.29
N SER A 452 29.65 -33.98 13.50
CA SER A 452 30.18 -34.46 14.78
C SER A 452 29.39 -35.66 15.29
N HIS A 453 30.08 -36.77 15.49
CA HIS A 453 29.61 -37.84 16.36
C HIS A 453 30.18 -37.59 17.77
N GLU A 454 29.31 -37.56 18.77
CA GLU A 454 29.72 -37.48 20.16
C GLU A 454 29.47 -38.82 20.86
N GLU A 455 30.46 -39.31 21.59
CA GLU A 455 30.26 -40.44 22.48
C GLU A 455 29.81 -39.95 23.85
N ARG A 456 28.61 -40.37 24.27
CA ARG A 456 28.04 -40.03 25.58
C ARG A 456 27.78 -41.29 26.38
N VAL A 457 28.11 -41.25 27.67
CA VAL A 457 27.70 -42.31 28.61
C VAL A 457 26.19 -42.24 28.76
N ALA A 458 25.48 -43.35 28.53
CA ALA A 458 24.02 -43.40 28.61
C ALA A 458 23.50 -43.06 30.01
N ASP A 459 24.27 -43.43 31.04
CA ASP A 459 23.94 -43.21 32.44
C ASP A 459 24.47 -41.84 32.93
N PRO A 460 23.60 -40.86 33.25
CA PRO A 460 24.01 -39.50 33.61
C PRO A 460 24.93 -39.43 34.83
N ILE A 461 24.80 -40.39 35.75
CA ILE A 461 25.60 -40.45 36.99
C ILE A 461 27.08 -40.75 36.76
N PHE A 462 27.41 -41.35 35.62
CA PHE A 462 28.79 -41.63 35.24
C PHE A 462 29.40 -40.51 34.38
N GLN A 463 28.58 -39.66 33.76
CA GLN A 463 29.07 -38.46 33.08
C GLN A 463 29.72 -37.48 34.06
N SER A 464 29.24 -37.43 35.31
CA SER A 464 29.79 -36.57 36.37
C SER A 464 30.93 -37.21 37.16
N LEU A 465 31.29 -38.48 36.92
CA LEU A 465 32.30 -39.22 37.70
C LEU A 465 33.66 -38.52 37.72
N ARG A 466 34.05 -37.88 36.62
CA ARG A 466 35.34 -37.16 36.49
C ARG A 466 35.44 -35.94 37.43
N TRP A 467 34.33 -35.30 37.76
CA TRP A 467 34.31 -34.03 38.49
C TRP A 467 33.69 -34.14 39.89
N ALA A 468 32.86 -35.16 40.14
CA ALA A 468 32.08 -35.28 41.37
C ALA A 468 32.77 -36.07 42.49
N VAL A 469 33.76 -36.92 42.18
CA VAL A 469 34.29 -37.90 43.14
C VAL A 469 35.77 -37.66 43.44
N PRO A 470 36.11 -36.97 44.55
CA PRO A 470 37.50 -36.65 44.88
C PRO A 470 38.28 -37.92 45.26
N THR A 471 39.54 -37.97 44.85
CA THR A 471 40.52 -38.96 45.31
C THR A 471 41.35 -38.34 46.44
N LEU A 472 41.46 -39.04 47.57
CA LEU A 472 42.26 -38.58 48.71
C LEU A 472 43.02 -39.75 49.33
N SER A 473 44.31 -39.55 49.60
CA SER A 473 45.21 -40.55 50.17
C SER A 473 45.99 -39.98 51.34
N GLY A 474 46.15 -40.73 52.42
CA GLY A 474 46.93 -40.29 53.57
C GLY A 474 46.89 -41.29 54.72
N SER A 475 47.58 -40.96 55.80
CA SER A 475 47.68 -41.74 57.02
C SER A 475 46.47 -41.48 57.92
N LEU A 476 45.85 -42.55 58.44
CA LEU A 476 44.78 -42.46 59.43
C LEU A 476 45.05 -43.45 60.56
N LEU A 477 44.63 -43.09 61.77
CA LEU A 477 44.60 -44.00 62.89
C LEU A 477 43.25 -44.73 62.89
N LYS A 478 43.23 -46.05 62.69
CA LYS A 478 42.01 -46.87 62.72
C LYS A 478 41.82 -47.51 64.09
N GLN A 479 40.63 -47.41 64.65
CA GLN A 479 40.32 -48.05 65.93
C GLN A 479 40.26 -49.58 65.77
N SER A 480 40.96 -50.31 66.64
CA SER A 480 40.98 -51.77 66.61
C SER A 480 39.63 -52.35 67.07
N PRO A 481 39.06 -53.34 66.34
CA PRO A 481 37.80 -53.97 66.72
C PRO A 481 37.94 -55.00 67.84
N SER A 482 39.16 -55.44 68.20
CA SER A 482 39.35 -56.51 69.17
C SER A 482 39.04 -56.04 70.60
N VAL A 483 37.90 -56.50 71.13
CA VAL A 483 37.48 -56.27 72.52
C VAL A 483 38.57 -56.71 73.51
N TRP A 484 39.30 -57.78 73.19
CA TRP A 484 40.43 -58.28 73.99
C TRP A 484 41.60 -57.30 74.09
N ARG A 485 41.86 -56.45 73.07
CA ARG A 485 42.86 -55.37 73.20
C ARG A 485 42.36 -54.19 74.02
N LYS A 486 41.03 -54.02 74.16
CA LYS A 486 40.45 -52.99 75.04
C LYS A 486 40.54 -53.38 76.52
N LEU A 487 40.53 -54.68 76.84
CA LEU A 487 40.62 -55.19 78.22
C LEU A 487 42.05 -55.27 78.78
N GLY A 488 43.09 -55.36 77.92
CA GLY A 488 44.48 -55.57 78.36
C GLY A 488 45.40 -54.35 78.40
N ALA A 489 44.96 -53.17 77.93
CA ALA A 489 45.81 -51.98 77.84
C ALA A 489 45.27 -50.85 78.74
N SER A 490 45.92 -50.65 79.89
CA SER A 490 45.71 -49.47 80.73
C SER A 490 46.23 -48.23 79.97
N CYS A 491 45.29 -47.53 79.34
CA CYS A 491 45.42 -46.24 78.64
C CYS A 491 46.36 -46.22 77.38
N SER A 492 45.77 -45.95 76.21
CA SER A 492 46.41 -45.46 74.96
C SER A 492 46.70 -46.41 73.76
N MET A 493 46.38 -47.71 73.76
CA MET A 493 46.75 -48.61 72.63
C MET A 493 45.63 -49.04 71.65
N SER A 494 44.49 -48.34 71.55
CA SER A 494 43.37 -48.79 70.70
C SER A 494 43.45 -48.39 69.22
N TRP A 495 44.44 -47.59 68.82
CA TRP A 495 44.57 -47.02 67.48
C TRP A 495 45.71 -47.65 66.69
N GLN A 496 45.44 -48.07 65.45
CA GLN A 496 46.42 -48.63 64.53
C GLN A 496 46.67 -47.67 63.39
N SER A 497 47.94 -47.35 63.11
CA SER A 497 48.28 -46.55 61.93
C SER A 497 47.94 -47.32 60.65
N ARG A 498 47.31 -46.63 59.71
CA ARG A 498 46.90 -47.16 58.40
C ARG A 498 47.21 -46.14 57.33
N THR A 499 47.73 -46.60 56.21
CA THR A 499 47.71 -45.81 54.97
C THR A 499 46.35 -46.03 54.34
N CYS A 500 45.62 -44.96 54.02
CA CYS A 500 44.25 -45.02 53.53
C CYS A 500 44.12 -44.28 52.19
N VAL A 501 43.20 -44.75 51.35
CA VAL A 501 42.84 -44.12 50.07
C VAL A 501 41.34 -44.16 49.92
N VAL A 502 40.70 -43.03 49.63
CA VAL A 502 39.33 -42.96 49.11
C VAL A 502 39.37 -42.58 47.64
N LYS A 503 38.69 -43.37 46.80
CA LYS A 503 38.68 -43.21 45.35
C LYS A 503 37.52 -43.99 44.74
N GLU A 504 36.82 -43.44 43.76
CA GLU A 504 35.86 -44.18 42.92
C GLU A 504 34.81 -44.99 43.71
N GLY A 505 34.29 -44.41 44.80
CA GLY A 505 33.33 -45.09 45.67
C GLY A 505 33.95 -46.20 46.52
N HIS A 506 35.27 -46.27 46.65
CA HIS A 506 35.98 -47.22 47.50
C HIS A 506 36.76 -46.49 48.59
N PHE A 507 36.85 -47.09 49.77
CA PHE A 507 37.74 -46.67 50.84
C PHE A 507 38.61 -47.84 51.29
N LEU A 508 39.91 -47.72 51.02
CA LEU A 508 40.91 -48.78 51.14
C LEU A 508 41.92 -48.43 52.22
N TRP A 509 42.46 -49.43 52.92
CA TRP A 509 43.56 -49.21 53.87
C TRP A 509 44.57 -50.36 53.95
N TRP A 510 45.82 -50.04 54.27
CA TRP A 510 46.94 -50.96 54.44
C TRP A 510 47.61 -50.80 55.81
N ASP A 511 48.34 -51.84 56.23
CA ASP A 511 49.25 -51.73 57.37
C ASP A 511 50.58 -51.12 56.91
N PRO A 512 51.00 -49.93 57.40
CA PRO A 512 52.19 -49.24 56.94
C PRO A 512 53.46 -50.11 56.99
N ALA A 513 53.55 -51.05 57.94
CA ALA A 513 54.70 -51.92 58.09
C ALA A 513 54.83 -52.97 56.97
N THR A 514 53.74 -53.25 56.26
CA THR A 514 53.69 -54.29 55.23
C THR A 514 53.74 -53.74 53.81
N VAL A 515 53.49 -52.43 53.63
CA VAL A 515 53.46 -51.71 52.34
C VAL A 515 54.85 -51.57 51.74
N THR A 516 55.34 -52.63 51.09
CA THR A 516 56.62 -52.60 50.38
C THR A 516 56.48 -52.71 48.86
N ASN A 517 55.40 -53.32 48.35
CA ASN A 517 55.22 -53.60 46.92
C ASN A 517 53.83 -53.19 46.38
N LYS A 518 53.77 -52.78 45.10
CA LYS A 518 52.51 -52.42 44.39
C LYS A 518 51.50 -53.57 44.27
N GLY A 519 51.97 -54.82 44.31
CA GLY A 519 51.10 -56.01 44.24
C GLY A 519 50.47 -56.42 45.56
N GLN A 520 50.69 -55.68 46.65
CA GLN A 520 50.15 -56.07 47.95
C GLN A 520 48.64 -55.84 48.05
N GLU A 521 47.93 -56.85 48.55
CA GLU A 521 46.51 -56.77 48.86
C GLU A 521 46.23 -55.75 49.99
N VAL A 522 45.06 -55.10 49.91
CA VAL A 522 44.57 -54.22 50.97
C VAL A 522 44.37 -54.98 52.28
N ALA A 523 44.76 -54.35 53.39
CA ALA A 523 44.46 -54.86 54.73
C ALA A 523 42.96 -54.74 55.07
N GLY A 524 42.24 -53.89 54.36
CA GLY A 524 40.79 -53.90 54.27
C GLY A 524 40.25 -52.82 53.34
N ALA A 525 38.99 -52.97 52.97
CA ALA A 525 38.29 -52.11 52.03
C ALA A 525 36.83 -51.96 52.42
N ILE A 526 36.23 -50.81 52.15
CA ILE A 526 34.79 -50.60 52.08
C ILE A 526 34.47 -50.18 50.65
N ASN A 527 33.69 -50.99 49.95
CA ASN A 527 33.17 -50.66 48.64
C ASN A 527 31.78 -50.04 48.81
N PHE A 528 31.68 -48.71 48.63
CA PHE A 528 30.45 -47.97 48.82
C PHE A 528 29.39 -48.25 47.74
N LEU A 529 29.78 -48.83 46.58
CA LEU A 529 28.81 -49.26 45.56
C LEU A 529 28.04 -50.51 46.00
N LEU A 530 28.70 -51.41 46.72
CA LEU A 530 28.09 -52.63 47.25
C LEU A 530 27.50 -52.43 48.65
N ASN A 531 27.96 -51.40 49.37
CA ASN A 531 27.65 -51.19 50.77
C ASN A 531 27.25 -49.73 51.01
N ALA A 532 25.94 -49.48 51.04
CA ALA A 532 25.43 -48.14 51.33
C ALA A 532 25.96 -47.63 52.68
N ALA A 533 26.75 -46.56 52.62
CA ALA A 533 27.48 -46.04 53.77
C ALA A 533 27.11 -44.58 54.05
N LYS A 534 27.30 -44.19 55.31
CA LYS A 534 27.22 -42.80 55.75
C LYS A 534 28.45 -42.46 56.59
N VAL A 535 29.04 -41.31 56.29
CA VAL A 535 30.11 -40.72 57.09
C VAL A 535 29.48 -39.87 58.19
N ALA A 536 29.88 -40.08 59.43
CA ALA A 536 29.46 -39.31 60.59
C ALA A 536 30.67 -38.68 61.26
N ILE A 537 30.54 -37.41 61.66
CA ILE A 537 31.55 -36.69 62.42
C ILE A 537 31.36 -37.03 63.89
N ASP A 538 32.46 -37.26 64.61
CA ASP A 538 32.43 -37.36 66.07
C ASP A 538 32.42 -35.97 66.68
N PHE A 539 31.39 -35.63 67.45
CA PHE A 539 31.28 -34.31 68.08
C PHE A 539 32.10 -34.21 69.38
N GLU A 540 32.46 -35.34 69.98
CA GLU A 540 33.24 -35.38 71.21
C GLU A 540 34.75 -35.28 70.93
N ASP A 541 35.20 -35.79 69.79
CA ASP A 541 36.61 -35.76 69.38
C ASP A 541 36.77 -35.08 68.00
N PRO A 542 37.43 -33.89 67.94
CA PRO A 542 37.58 -33.12 66.70
C PRO A 542 38.47 -33.81 65.66
N ASP A 543 39.21 -34.86 66.03
CA ASP A 543 40.06 -35.61 65.11
C ASP A 543 39.40 -36.89 64.61
N VAL A 544 38.24 -37.29 65.15
CA VAL A 544 37.60 -38.58 64.83
C VAL A 544 36.41 -38.41 63.88
N PHE A 545 36.29 -39.35 62.96
CA PHE A 545 35.10 -39.59 62.16
C PHE A 545 34.78 -41.10 62.08
N GLU A 546 33.55 -41.41 61.71
CA GLU A 546 33.01 -42.77 61.67
C GLU A 546 32.38 -43.05 60.31
N ILE A 547 32.67 -44.23 59.76
CA ILE A 547 31.97 -44.78 58.59
C ILE A 547 31.08 -45.93 59.08
N ARG A 548 29.78 -45.82 58.85
CA ARG A 548 28.77 -46.79 59.28
C ARG A 548 27.76 -47.07 58.17
N PRO A 549 26.97 -48.15 58.24
CA PRO A 549 25.88 -48.38 57.30
C PRO A 549 24.95 -47.17 57.24
N ALA A 550 24.43 -46.87 56.05
CA ALA A 550 23.41 -45.83 55.90
C ALA A 550 22.16 -46.20 56.74
N SER A 551 21.55 -45.20 57.39
CA SER A 551 20.54 -45.40 58.46
C SER A 551 19.24 -46.06 58.00
N ASP A 552 19.03 -46.14 56.70
CA ASP A 552 17.91 -46.75 55.99
C ASP A 552 18.12 -48.25 55.70
N VAL A 553 19.32 -48.80 55.95
CA VAL A 553 19.65 -50.21 55.67
C VAL A 553 19.83 -50.99 56.98
N LYS A 554 19.47 -52.29 57.00
CA LYS A 554 19.57 -53.19 58.19
C LYS A 554 21.01 -53.54 58.60
N GLY A 555 22.02 -52.90 58.00
CA GLY A 555 23.44 -53.16 58.20
C GLY A 555 24.20 -53.14 56.86
N TRP A 556 25.47 -53.56 56.90
CA TRP A 556 26.26 -53.79 55.68
C TRP A 556 25.66 -54.90 54.84
N GLU A 557 25.52 -54.70 53.53
CA GLU A 557 24.94 -55.73 52.66
C GLU A 557 25.91 -56.90 52.44
N SER A 558 27.21 -56.63 52.33
CA SER A 558 28.26 -57.65 52.26
C SER A 558 28.96 -57.79 53.61
N CYS A 559 28.26 -58.36 54.59
CA CYS A 559 28.78 -58.56 55.95
C CYS A 559 30.03 -59.46 56.00
N ASP A 560 30.19 -60.36 55.04
CA ASP A 560 31.27 -61.36 55.02
C ASP A 560 32.66 -60.71 54.90
N ALA A 561 32.72 -59.48 54.36
CA ALA A 561 33.94 -58.69 54.27
C ALA A 561 34.37 -58.05 55.61
N PHE A 562 33.49 -58.01 56.62
CA PHE A 562 33.71 -57.25 57.86
C PHE A 562 33.64 -58.10 59.14
N THR A 563 34.73 -58.11 59.91
CA THR A 563 34.74 -58.73 61.25
C THR A 563 33.96 -57.91 62.28
N GLY A 564 32.88 -58.43 62.87
CA GLY A 564 32.13 -57.72 63.94
C GLY A 564 30.67 -57.40 63.64
N GLY A 565 30.09 -58.02 62.61
CA GLY A 565 28.65 -58.05 62.37
C GLY A 565 28.10 -56.93 61.48
N PRO A 566 26.81 -57.01 61.12
CA PRO A 566 26.16 -56.14 60.12
C PRO A 566 26.11 -54.66 60.50
N LEU A 567 26.08 -54.35 61.80
CA LEU A 567 25.96 -52.97 62.30
C LEU A 567 27.31 -52.36 62.69
N ARG A 568 28.42 -53.00 62.29
CA ARG A 568 29.76 -52.53 62.64
C ARG A 568 29.99 -51.11 62.12
N SER A 569 30.61 -50.26 62.94
CA SER A 569 31.16 -49.00 62.46
C SER A 569 32.69 -48.97 62.49
N PHE A 570 33.26 -48.17 61.59
CA PHE A 570 34.69 -47.98 61.45
C PHE A 570 35.06 -46.56 61.88
N ARG A 571 35.72 -46.44 63.03
CA ARG A 571 36.20 -45.16 63.55
C ARG A 571 37.65 -44.92 63.14
N PHE A 572 37.90 -43.73 62.62
CA PHE A 572 39.21 -43.27 62.17
C PHE A 572 39.53 -41.92 62.82
N SER A 573 40.78 -41.73 63.22
CA SER A 573 41.31 -40.48 63.73
C SER A 573 42.33 -39.88 62.75
N VAL A 574 42.24 -38.58 62.52
CA VAL A 574 43.17 -37.80 61.67
C VAL A 574 44.37 -37.26 62.44
N ALA A 575 44.56 -37.62 63.71
CA ALA A 575 45.64 -37.08 64.56
C ALA A 575 47.06 -37.30 64.00
N LYS A 576 47.23 -38.23 63.05
CA LYS A 576 48.50 -38.46 62.31
C LYS A 576 48.35 -38.32 60.80
N SER A 577 47.28 -37.67 60.34
CA SER A 577 46.99 -37.50 58.92
C SER A 577 47.64 -36.24 58.37
N GLU A 578 47.97 -36.30 57.09
CA GLU A 578 48.43 -35.18 56.28
C GLU A 578 47.27 -34.25 55.88
N HIS A 579 46.02 -34.69 56.09
CA HIS A 579 44.81 -33.96 55.75
C HIS A 579 43.89 -33.76 56.96
N SER A 580 43.14 -32.66 56.95
CA SER A 580 42.18 -32.35 58.02
C SER A 580 41.01 -33.35 58.04
N ARG A 581 40.34 -33.46 59.20
CA ARG A 581 39.08 -34.22 59.31
C ARG A 581 38.03 -33.74 58.30
N ALA A 582 37.91 -32.44 58.10
CA ALA A 582 36.96 -31.87 57.14
C ALA A 582 37.25 -32.35 55.71
N THR A 583 38.53 -32.38 55.31
CA THR A 583 38.97 -32.86 53.98
C THR A 583 38.62 -34.33 53.78
N TRP A 584 38.90 -35.20 54.77
CA TRP A 584 38.54 -36.62 54.71
C TRP A 584 37.04 -36.84 54.68
N VAL A 585 36.28 -36.17 55.55
CA VAL A 585 34.82 -36.30 55.61
C VAL A 585 34.18 -35.81 54.31
N GLN A 586 34.63 -34.69 53.75
CA GLN A 586 34.14 -34.20 52.47
C GLN A 586 34.40 -35.21 51.34
N ALA A 587 35.62 -35.74 51.26
CA ALA A 587 35.98 -36.69 50.21
C ALA A 587 35.20 -38.01 50.33
N LEU A 588 35.11 -38.56 51.54
CA LEU A 588 34.33 -39.76 51.82
C LEU A 588 32.83 -39.53 51.59
N THR A 589 32.28 -38.39 52.03
CA THR A 589 30.86 -38.08 51.82
C THR A 589 30.54 -38.01 50.32
N ALA A 590 31.35 -37.30 49.53
CA ALA A 590 31.19 -37.23 48.08
C ALA A 590 31.23 -38.63 47.43
N ASN A 591 32.20 -39.47 47.82
CA ASN A 591 32.30 -40.84 47.33
C ASN A 591 31.10 -41.71 47.74
N THR A 592 30.62 -41.60 48.98
CA THR A 592 29.44 -42.36 49.44
C THR A 592 28.15 -41.89 48.77
N THR A 593 27.94 -40.59 48.61
CA THR A 593 26.77 -40.04 47.94
C THR A 593 26.73 -40.48 46.49
N TRP A 594 27.83 -40.31 45.76
CA TRP A 594 27.94 -40.77 44.38
C TRP A 594 27.70 -42.27 44.26
N ALA A 595 28.37 -43.10 45.09
CA ALA A 595 28.24 -44.54 45.01
C ALA A 595 26.82 -45.04 45.33
N ASN A 596 26.16 -44.44 46.32
CA ASN A 596 24.77 -44.76 46.66
C ASN A 596 23.83 -44.44 45.50
N ASP A 597 24.03 -43.30 44.83
CA ASP A 597 23.20 -42.94 43.68
C ASP A 597 23.54 -43.80 42.46
N ALA A 598 24.81 -44.16 42.24
CA ALA A 598 25.23 -45.07 41.18
C ALA A 598 24.63 -46.47 41.37
N ALA A 599 24.55 -46.94 42.62
CA ALA A 599 23.93 -48.21 42.96
C ALA A 599 22.43 -48.25 42.66
N LYS A 600 21.71 -47.15 42.92
CA LYS A 600 20.29 -47.02 42.55
C LYS A 600 20.09 -47.09 41.03
N HIS A 601 21.00 -46.51 40.24
CA HIS A 601 20.88 -46.49 38.78
C HIS A 601 21.29 -47.81 38.12
N LEU A 602 22.41 -48.40 38.54
CA LEU A 602 22.91 -49.66 37.97
C LEU A 602 22.11 -50.89 38.42
N GLY A 603 21.49 -50.81 39.60
CA GLY A 603 20.80 -51.92 40.25
C GLY A 603 21.77 -52.86 40.98
N GLN A 604 21.34 -53.32 42.16
CA GLN A 604 22.18 -54.08 43.09
C GLN A 604 22.69 -55.40 42.50
N LEU A 605 21.86 -56.11 41.73
CA LEU A 605 22.24 -57.38 41.10
C LEU A 605 23.38 -57.22 40.10
N ARG A 606 23.35 -56.14 39.32
CA ARG A 606 24.37 -55.84 38.32
C ARG A 606 25.69 -55.50 38.99
N LEU A 607 25.65 -54.68 40.03
CA LEU A 607 26.83 -54.33 40.80
C LEU A 607 27.47 -55.54 41.49
N GLN A 608 26.68 -56.47 42.03
CA GLN A 608 27.22 -57.69 42.64
C GLN A 608 27.95 -58.59 41.64
N VAL A 609 27.56 -58.57 40.36
CA VAL A 609 28.19 -59.36 39.29
C VAL A 609 29.41 -58.63 38.71
N GLU A 610 29.28 -57.32 38.46
CA GLU A 610 30.32 -56.54 37.77
C GLU A 610 31.37 -55.97 38.71
N VAL A 611 31.06 -55.72 39.98
CA VAL A 611 32.00 -55.18 40.96
C VAL A 611 32.44 -56.30 41.87
N SER A 612 33.68 -56.75 41.69
CA SER A 612 34.22 -57.84 42.51
C SER A 612 34.24 -57.44 44.00
N SER A 613 33.88 -58.40 44.86
CA SER A 613 34.12 -58.33 46.31
C SER A 613 35.59 -58.57 46.69
N ASP A 614 36.44 -58.88 45.71
CA ASP A 614 37.85 -59.16 45.94
C ASP A 614 38.59 -57.94 46.48
N ARG A 615 39.63 -58.22 47.26
CA ARG A 615 40.49 -57.19 47.84
C ARG A 615 41.37 -56.58 46.74
N PRO A 616 41.19 -55.30 46.36
CA PRO A 616 41.99 -54.72 45.30
C PRO A 616 43.46 -54.66 45.71
N ALA A 617 44.36 -54.87 44.74
CA ALA A 617 45.79 -54.68 44.94
C ALA A 617 46.13 -53.18 45.04
N LYS A 618 47.19 -52.83 45.77
CA LYS A 618 47.64 -51.44 45.93
C LYS A 618 47.83 -50.70 44.61
N GLY A 619 48.32 -51.39 43.58
CA GLY A 619 48.51 -50.82 42.23
C GLY A 619 47.23 -50.34 41.56
N MET A 620 46.07 -50.94 41.89
CA MET A 620 44.76 -50.48 41.39
C MET A 620 44.26 -49.23 42.14
N ALA A 621 44.57 -49.13 43.43
CA ALA A 621 44.23 -47.94 44.22
C ALA A 621 45.03 -46.68 43.81
N GLU A 622 46.29 -46.88 43.40
CA GLU A 622 47.18 -45.83 42.92
C GLU A 622 46.98 -45.51 41.42
N GLY A 623 46.34 -46.41 40.65
CA GLY A 623 46.07 -46.22 39.21
C GLY A 623 44.93 -45.24 38.97
N ASN A 624 45.08 -44.29 38.05
CA ASN A 624 44.00 -43.38 37.64
C ASN A 624 43.11 -44.01 36.57
N ILE A 625 41.81 -43.67 36.55
CA ILE A 625 40.94 -43.95 35.40
C ILE A 625 41.58 -43.29 34.17
N GLN A 626 41.84 -44.09 33.15
CA GLN A 626 42.24 -43.57 31.85
C GLN A 626 40.98 -43.22 31.06
N TRP A 627 40.53 -41.97 31.23
CA TRP A 627 39.39 -41.45 30.48
C TRP A 627 39.71 -41.21 29.00
N ASP A 628 40.99 -41.06 28.66
CA ASP A 628 41.47 -40.84 27.28
C ASP A 628 41.21 -42.04 26.35
N THR A 629 40.77 -43.18 26.90
CA THR A 629 40.34 -44.36 26.13
C THR A 629 38.82 -44.44 25.94
N ILE A 630 38.04 -43.62 26.66
CA ILE A 630 36.56 -43.61 26.64
C ILE A 630 36.00 -42.31 26.06
N VAL A 631 36.73 -41.20 26.21
CA VAL A 631 36.38 -39.91 25.61
C VAL A 631 37.37 -39.67 24.48
N CYS A 632 36.92 -39.94 23.26
CA CYS A 632 37.42 -39.45 21.97
C CYS A 632 38.94 -39.17 21.87
N GLN A 633 39.63 -39.97 21.04
CA GLN A 633 40.69 -39.39 20.21
C GLN A 633 40.08 -38.16 19.53
N GLU A 634 40.49 -36.96 19.93
CA GLU A 634 40.27 -35.77 19.11
C GLU A 634 40.85 -36.09 17.73
N ASP A 635 40.00 -36.03 16.71
CA ASP A 635 40.40 -36.22 15.33
C ASP A 635 41.61 -35.32 15.05
N PRO A 636 42.78 -35.86 14.67
CA PRO A 636 43.95 -35.04 14.41
C PRO A 636 43.72 -34.29 13.10
N GLY A 637 43.15 -33.08 13.22
CA GLY A 637 43.18 -32.00 12.24
C GLY A 637 42.76 -32.37 10.82
N ASP A 638 41.57 -31.92 10.44
CA ASP A 638 41.20 -31.75 9.03
C ASP A 638 42.25 -30.84 8.35
N PRO A 639 43.03 -31.31 7.35
CA PRO A 639 43.95 -30.48 6.61
C PRO A 639 43.33 -30.16 5.25
N GLU A 640 42.61 -29.04 5.13
CA GLU A 640 42.20 -28.27 3.93
C GLU A 640 40.86 -27.56 4.26
N ASP A 641 40.61 -26.26 4.02
CA ASP A 641 41.04 -25.31 2.99
C ASP A 641 40.86 -23.86 3.53
N LYS A 642 41.68 -22.86 3.15
CA LYS A 642 41.57 -21.97 1.96
C LYS A 642 40.25 -21.23 1.79
#